data_AF-A0A3D1T9T7-F1
#
_entry.id   AF-A0A3D1T9T7-F1
#
_cell.length_a   1.000
_cell.length_b   1.000
_cell.length_c   1.000
_cell.angle_alpha   90.00
_cell.angle_beta   90.00
_cell.angle_gamma   90.00
#
_symmetry.space_group_name_H-M   'P 1'
#
loop_
_entity.id
_entity.type
_entity.pdbx_description
1 polymer ?
#
loop_
_entity_poly.entity_id
_entity_poly.type
_entity_poly.pdbx_seq_one_letter_code
_entity_poly.pdbx_strand_id
1 'polypeptide(L)'
;MDTNADNLHADRDFALDAWNRMGKQLRQATADGGGPWLTPPIPHLPRVVSPLGFSLFARFVSAPEGLPSVMRTLGFEPAPTEELKPLLVHIGGRCLLDLSRLPLLFGLPAGEGEYDQDLLRAEPDAVFRHPEAALGAEDGRHWWQAHRRMSRIAEELPLRIQGSSLPLFREWLQAQAASGFGHTSERVLAETWREMVQQVWFWMGTDLVLIQCIMGTLAEEIRAFVWDRSGPHELASVLETVLVSSPDSVAAQRASALFRLGKNRLSREDFLDAFGHYGSSPWEISTGRWHESTDTLSAAVEEALAAGDPQARLLAMQGDAERLEAELTAGMGRRRRAGFERALDFWRRYDSLFQEVEDAILRGLGQMRALALEMGARTELEGNIFYMTESEMLGAVESSIPVWKECDARKQRLLLEQQLPVPKWIGDEELSFWDERVEPSVGEQDAIGGGTLRDMKVEPGLAPPWIDRLERSSLRYGWAAGALWLLILGGILIGLPLLGGAGFGRLLRESIASIAHASGNFAIAVAAGVIMALLLMACQRLLPAAGRWAALRERTRILDAEARDLPEAAPRRKRLLALNTEASKRLIRGRLSGFLLGWGAIALVCACVVQLFDPAPEWGANSIAIVTVTASGDLEGNLCLVSGDGVALPEGDDGLRVLRPIRGALERQLARWRAPDPARVSEPDWPLPPEALLQELSTVVAAPAELAVRTVHWNLEAEEGWQDVEAEVRLDDQRIAVLALSDLASRAEAGPTEREGGQAGSISGELPGILDVTARFYGVRADNPNVAGVFDLGSGAGWLIGFLLGFLGCFLPVRSLLRFP
;
A
#
# COMPACT_ATOMS: atom_id res chain seq x y z
N MET A 1 -27.11 -17.50 -50.63
CA MET A 1 -27.18 -16.41 -49.64
C MET A 1 -28.13 -16.74 -48.49
N ASP A 2 -29.15 -17.58 -48.70
CA ASP A 2 -30.06 -18.01 -47.63
C ASP A 2 -29.44 -18.94 -46.56
N THR A 3 -28.38 -19.68 -46.86
CA THR A 3 -27.69 -20.54 -45.87
C THR A 3 -26.89 -19.79 -44.80
N ASN A 4 -26.68 -18.48 -44.96
CA ASN A 4 -25.95 -17.67 -43.96
C ASN A 4 -26.87 -17.12 -42.86
N ALA A 5 -28.18 -16.98 -43.11
CA ALA A 5 -29.13 -16.48 -42.12
C ALA A 5 -29.41 -17.54 -41.04
N ASP A 6 -29.58 -18.80 -41.44
CA ASP A 6 -29.85 -19.90 -40.51
C ASP A 6 -28.68 -20.18 -39.56
N ASN A 7 -27.43 -20.06 -40.05
CA ASN A 7 -26.24 -20.18 -39.21
C ASN A 7 -26.13 -19.03 -38.20
N LEU A 8 -26.49 -17.79 -38.59
CA LEU A 8 -26.49 -16.65 -37.68
C LEU A 8 -27.52 -16.77 -36.55
N HIS A 9 -28.69 -17.35 -36.83
CA HIS A 9 -29.71 -17.60 -35.82
C HIS A 9 -29.30 -18.69 -34.84
N ALA A 10 -28.72 -19.79 -35.33
CA ALA A 10 -28.20 -20.85 -34.47
C ALA A 10 -27.09 -20.31 -33.53
N ASP A 11 -26.11 -19.58 -34.07
CA ASP A 11 -25.02 -19.00 -33.29
C ASP A 11 -25.52 -18.03 -32.20
N ARG A 12 -26.57 -17.26 -32.50
CA ARG A 12 -27.21 -16.35 -31.53
C ARG A 12 -27.88 -17.10 -30.39
N ASP A 13 -28.68 -18.13 -30.68
CA ASP A 13 -29.37 -18.91 -29.65
C ASP A 13 -28.37 -19.67 -28.77
N PHE A 14 -27.29 -20.18 -29.37
CA PHE A 14 -26.19 -20.82 -28.63
C PHE A 14 -25.43 -19.84 -27.73
N ALA A 15 -25.13 -18.62 -28.22
CA ALA A 15 -24.48 -17.59 -27.42
C ALA A 15 -25.37 -17.14 -26.25
N LEU A 16 -26.69 -17.02 -26.47
CA LEU A 16 -27.66 -16.69 -25.41
C LEU A 16 -27.74 -17.81 -24.35
N ASP A 17 -27.74 -19.07 -24.77
CA ASP A 17 -27.75 -20.22 -23.86
C ASP A 17 -26.44 -20.31 -23.05
N ALA A 18 -25.28 -20.06 -23.67
CA ALA A 18 -24.00 -19.95 -22.96
C ALA A 18 -24.01 -18.79 -21.94
N TRP A 19 -24.54 -17.63 -22.33
CA TRP A 19 -24.70 -16.47 -21.45
C TRP A 19 -25.59 -16.78 -20.24
N ASN A 20 -26.75 -17.39 -20.47
CA ASN A 20 -27.69 -17.76 -19.43
C ASN A 20 -27.11 -18.79 -18.44
N ARG A 21 -26.32 -19.74 -18.94
CA ARG A 21 -25.59 -20.69 -18.09
C ARG A 21 -24.56 -20.00 -17.21
N MET A 22 -23.77 -19.09 -17.77
CA MET A 22 -22.79 -18.33 -16.99
C MET A 22 -23.48 -17.53 -15.88
N GLY A 23 -24.58 -16.84 -16.20
CA GLY A 23 -25.39 -16.15 -15.19
C GLY A 23 -25.91 -17.10 -14.11
N LYS A 24 -26.34 -18.32 -14.48
CA LYS A 24 -26.76 -19.34 -13.50
C LYS A 24 -25.60 -19.82 -12.61
N GLN A 25 -24.41 -20.03 -13.17
CA GLN A 25 -23.20 -20.41 -12.42
C GLN A 25 -22.80 -19.31 -11.44
N LEU A 26 -22.79 -18.05 -11.89
CA LEU A 26 -22.51 -16.89 -11.04
C LEU A 26 -23.52 -16.78 -9.89
N ARG A 27 -24.82 -16.87 -10.18
CA ARG A 27 -25.86 -16.85 -9.13
C ARG A 27 -25.72 -17.99 -8.13
N GLN A 28 -25.37 -19.20 -8.59
CA GLN A 28 -25.11 -20.31 -7.69
C GLN A 28 -23.89 -20.02 -6.80
N ALA A 29 -22.80 -19.51 -7.39
CA ALA A 29 -21.61 -19.15 -6.63
C ALA A 29 -21.87 -18.02 -5.60
N THR A 30 -22.69 -17.01 -5.95
CA THR A 30 -23.16 -16.01 -4.99
C THR A 30 -24.00 -16.63 -3.88
N ALA A 31 -24.93 -17.54 -4.21
CA ALA A 31 -25.76 -18.23 -3.24
C ALA A 31 -24.93 -19.10 -2.28
N ASP A 32 -23.78 -19.61 -2.74
CA ASP A 32 -22.80 -20.35 -1.94
C ASP A 32 -21.85 -19.42 -1.14
N GLY A 33 -22.17 -18.12 -1.07
CA GLY A 33 -21.43 -17.11 -0.32
C GLY A 33 -20.15 -16.61 -1.00
N GLY A 34 -20.02 -16.81 -2.31
CA GLY A 34 -18.89 -16.32 -3.11
C GLY A 34 -19.11 -14.94 -3.73
N GLY A 35 -18.03 -14.36 -4.24
CA GLY A 35 -18.01 -13.06 -4.90
C GLY A 35 -17.59 -11.89 -3.98
N PRO A 36 -17.23 -10.72 -4.53
CA PRO A 36 -17.03 -10.44 -5.96
C PRO A 36 -15.87 -11.25 -6.55
N TRP A 37 -15.86 -11.38 -7.87
CA TRP A 37 -14.82 -12.14 -8.57
C TRP A 37 -13.91 -11.26 -9.42
N LEU A 38 -12.64 -11.64 -9.45
CA LEU A 38 -11.61 -10.98 -10.25
C LEU A 38 -10.93 -12.00 -11.16
N THR A 39 -10.71 -11.64 -12.43
CA THR A 39 -9.75 -12.36 -13.27
C THR A 39 -8.37 -12.13 -12.68
N PRO A 40 -7.72 -13.15 -12.09
CA PRO A 40 -6.47 -12.94 -11.39
C PRO A 40 -5.42 -12.42 -12.39
N PRO A 41 -4.69 -11.34 -12.07
CA PRO A 41 -3.67 -10.77 -12.95
C PRO A 41 -2.36 -11.58 -12.88
N ILE A 42 -2.48 -12.91 -12.93
CA ILE A 42 -1.34 -13.82 -12.95
C ILE A 42 -0.95 -13.98 -14.42
N PRO A 43 0.24 -13.51 -14.86
CA PRO A 43 0.65 -13.58 -16.27
C PRO A 43 0.65 -15.01 -16.86
N HIS A 44 0.85 -15.98 -15.98
CA HIS A 44 0.96 -17.40 -16.29
C HIS A 44 -0.40 -18.11 -16.30
N LEU A 45 -1.47 -17.49 -15.81
CA LEU A 45 -2.79 -18.11 -15.87
C LEU A 45 -3.38 -17.88 -17.26
N PRO A 46 -3.67 -18.93 -18.04
CA PRO A 46 -4.30 -18.77 -19.33
C PRO A 46 -5.63 -18.03 -19.17
N ARG A 47 -5.91 -17.07 -20.07
CA ARG A 47 -7.20 -16.37 -20.08
C ARG A 47 -8.37 -17.32 -20.22
N VAL A 48 -8.13 -18.41 -20.95
CA VAL A 48 -9.07 -19.48 -21.18
C VAL A 48 -8.37 -20.78 -20.80
N VAL A 49 -9.02 -21.56 -19.95
CA VAL A 49 -8.51 -22.84 -19.49
C VAL A 49 -9.43 -23.98 -19.90
N SER A 50 -8.86 -25.13 -20.20
CA SER A 50 -9.65 -26.35 -20.38
C SER A 50 -10.18 -26.84 -19.03
N PRO A 51 -11.27 -27.64 -18.98
CA PRO A 51 -11.70 -28.30 -17.76
C PRO A 51 -10.58 -29.06 -17.02
N LEU A 52 -9.69 -29.72 -17.75
CA LEU A 52 -8.54 -30.41 -17.14
C LEU A 52 -7.57 -29.41 -16.52
N GLY A 53 -7.16 -28.40 -17.29
CA GLY A 53 -6.27 -27.33 -16.84
C GLY A 53 -6.82 -26.59 -15.62
N PHE A 54 -8.11 -26.24 -15.64
CA PHE A 54 -8.81 -25.63 -14.50
C PHE A 54 -8.77 -26.54 -13.27
N SER A 55 -9.10 -27.83 -13.42
CA SER A 55 -9.16 -28.75 -12.28
C SER A 55 -7.80 -28.91 -11.58
N LEU A 56 -6.71 -28.92 -12.35
CA LEU A 56 -5.34 -28.94 -11.81
C LEU A 56 -5.02 -27.65 -11.04
N PHE A 57 -5.32 -26.50 -11.65
CA PHE A 57 -5.02 -25.21 -11.04
C PHE A 57 -5.87 -24.94 -9.79
N ALA A 58 -7.18 -25.23 -9.84
CA ALA A 58 -8.09 -25.12 -8.71
C ALA A 58 -7.67 -26.02 -7.54
N ARG A 59 -7.20 -27.24 -7.85
CA ARG A 59 -6.64 -28.15 -6.85
C ARG A 59 -5.37 -27.59 -6.23
N PHE A 60 -4.42 -27.10 -7.03
CA PHE A 60 -3.20 -26.47 -6.51
C PHE A 60 -3.49 -25.28 -5.60
N VAL A 61 -4.46 -24.44 -5.96
CA VAL A 61 -4.79 -23.23 -5.19
C VAL A 61 -5.54 -23.54 -3.88
N SER A 62 -6.27 -24.65 -3.80
CA SER A 62 -7.12 -24.96 -2.64
C SER A 62 -6.59 -26.09 -1.75
N ALA A 63 -5.75 -26.99 -2.27
CA ALA A 63 -5.28 -28.15 -1.53
C ALA A 63 -4.24 -27.76 -0.45
N PRO A 64 -4.21 -28.45 0.70
CA PRO A 64 -3.29 -28.12 1.80
C PRO A 64 -1.83 -28.05 1.36
N GLU A 65 -1.41 -28.94 0.48
CA GLU A 65 -0.05 -29.06 -0.06
C GLU A 65 0.32 -28.00 -1.12
N GLY A 66 -0.63 -27.22 -1.62
CA GLY A 66 -0.42 -26.23 -2.68
C GLY A 66 -0.24 -24.80 -2.16
N LEU A 67 -1.02 -23.85 -2.67
CA LEU A 67 -0.93 -22.43 -2.26
C LEU A 67 -1.04 -22.22 -0.73
N PRO A 68 -1.96 -22.88 0.02
CA PRO A 68 -1.96 -22.83 1.48
C PRO A 68 -0.63 -23.23 2.13
N SER A 69 0.11 -24.19 1.56
CA SER A 69 1.45 -24.56 2.05
C SER A 69 2.47 -23.44 1.87
N VAL A 70 2.38 -22.72 0.75
CA VAL A 70 3.20 -21.52 0.50
C VAL A 70 2.87 -20.43 1.52
N MET A 71 1.59 -20.18 1.78
CA MET A 71 1.15 -19.20 2.77
C MET A 71 1.65 -19.55 4.19
N ARG A 72 1.55 -20.81 4.60
CA ARG A 72 2.14 -21.31 5.86
C ARG A 72 3.66 -21.16 5.90
N THR A 73 4.33 -21.34 4.76
CA THR A 73 5.77 -21.15 4.64
C THR A 73 6.17 -19.68 4.81
N LEU A 74 5.32 -18.75 4.37
CA LEU A 74 5.50 -17.32 4.59
C LEU A 74 5.14 -16.88 6.01
N GLY A 75 4.41 -17.70 6.78
CA GLY A 75 4.06 -17.43 8.18
C GLY A 75 2.60 -17.06 8.40
N PHE A 76 1.74 -17.25 7.40
CA PHE A 76 0.29 -17.11 7.54
C PHE A 76 -0.35 -18.41 8.04
N GLU A 77 -1.59 -18.31 8.49
CA GLU A 77 -2.39 -19.43 8.98
C GLU A 77 -3.66 -19.59 8.12
N PRO A 78 -3.54 -20.07 6.87
CA PRO A 78 -4.68 -20.19 5.97
C PRO A 78 -5.78 -21.08 6.58
N ALA A 79 -7.04 -20.71 6.31
CA ALA A 79 -8.21 -21.47 6.73
C ALA A 79 -8.19 -22.93 6.19
N PRO A 80 -8.96 -23.84 6.81
CA PRO A 80 -9.11 -25.21 6.32
C PRO A 80 -9.55 -25.26 4.84
N THR A 81 -9.12 -26.30 4.13
CA THR A 81 -9.37 -26.46 2.69
C THR A 81 -10.86 -26.48 2.32
N GLU A 82 -11.71 -26.96 3.22
CA GLU A 82 -13.17 -26.97 3.03
C GLU A 82 -13.73 -25.55 2.93
N GLU A 83 -13.21 -24.61 3.73
CA GLU A 83 -13.63 -23.21 3.72
C GLU A 83 -13.04 -22.45 2.52
N LEU A 84 -11.84 -22.83 2.08
CA LEU A 84 -11.22 -22.26 0.89
C LEU A 84 -11.91 -22.68 -0.42
N LYS A 85 -12.75 -23.72 -0.45
CA LYS A 85 -13.24 -24.30 -1.72
C LYS A 85 -14.63 -23.84 -2.14
N PRO A 86 -14.84 -23.41 -3.40
CA PRO A 86 -13.83 -22.95 -4.37
C PRO A 86 -13.24 -21.57 -4.06
N LEU A 87 -11.90 -21.43 -4.12
CA LEU A 87 -11.22 -20.12 -4.15
C LEU A 87 -11.11 -19.62 -5.60
N LEU A 88 -11.12 -20.56 -6.55
CA LEU A 88 -11.19 -20.29 -7.98
C LEU A 88 -12.46 -20.89 -8.54
N VAL A 89 -13.17 -20.10 -9.33
CA VAL A 89 -14.36 -20.54 -10.07
C VAL A 89 -14.08 -20.56 -11.58
N HIS A 90 -14.65 -21.52 -12.28
CA HIS A 90 -14.54 -21.66 -13.74
C HIS A 90 -15.81 -21.15 -14.40
N ILE A 91 -15.75 -19.96 -14.98
CA ILE A 91 -16.94 -19.30 -15.55
C ILE A 91 -16.58 -18.82 -16.95
N GLY A 92 -17.34 -19.29 -17.95
CA GLY A 92 -17.12 -18.92 -19.35
C GLY A 92 -15.73 -19.29 -19.86
N GLY A 93 -15.21 -20.47 -19.49
CA GLY A 93 -13.86 -20.89 -19.84
C GLY A 93 -12.74 -20.17 -19.08
N ARG A 94 -13.03 -19.26 -18.15
CA ARG A 94 -12.04 -18.44 -17.45
C ARG A 94 -11.93 -18.79 -15.97
N CYS A 95 -10.72 -18.71 -15.44
CA CYS A 95 -10.48 -18.75 -14.00
C CYS A 95 -10.80 -17.38 -13.39
N LEU A 96 -11.68 -17.34 -12.41
CA LEU A 96 -11.91 -16.15 -11.60
C LEU A 96 -11.59 -16.46 -10.14
N LEU A 97 -10.93 -15.52 -9.48
CA LEU A 97 -10.59 -15.54 -8.07
C LEU A 97 -11.74 -15.00 -7.25
N ASP A 98 -12.16 -15.73 -6.23
CA ASP A 98 -13.21 -15.33 -5.30
C ASP A 98 -12.64 -14.46 -4.18
N LEU A 99 -12.99 -13.17 -4.19
CA LEU A 99 -12.43 -12.20 -3.25
C LEU A 99 -13.03 -12.30 -1.85
N SER A 100 -14.18 -12.95 -1.67
CA SER A 100 -14.71 -13.25 -0.33
C SER A 100 -13.86 -14.26 0.42
N ARG A 101 -13.14 -15.11 -0.32
CA ARG A 101 -12.36 -16.24 0.23
C ARG A 101 -10.86 -16.01 0.18
N LEU A 102 -10.41 -15.03 -0.60
CA LEU A 102 -9.00 -14.66 -0.66
C LEU A 102 -8.41 -14.28 0.72
N PRO A 103 -9.10 -13.52 1.60
CA PRO A 103 -8.61 -13.23 2.97
C PRO A 103 -8.32 -14.48 3.80
N LEU A 104 -9.08 -15.56 3.59
CA LEU A 104 -8.91 -16.83 4.29
C LEU A 104 -7.53 -17.46 4.02
N LEU A 105 -6.87 -17.17 2.90
CA LEU A 105 -5.50 -17.62 2.64
C LEU A 105 -4.46 -16.99 3.57
N PHE A 106 -4.78 -15.83 4.13
CA PHE A 106 -3.90 -15.09 5.05
C PHE A 106 -4.24 -15.36 6.52
N GLY A 107 -5.24 -16.21 6.80
CA GLY A 107 -5.72 -16.51 8.15
C GLY A 107 -6.67 -15.47 8.74
N LEU A 108 -7.27 -14.63 7.89
CA LEU A 108 -8.31 -13.71 8.32
C LEU A 108 -9.66 -14.45 8.40
N PRO A 109 -10.52 -14.16 9.40
CA PRO A 109 -11.87 -14.71 9.47
C PRO A 109 -12.70 -14.36 8.24
N ALA A 110 -13.70 -15.19 7.93
CA ALA A 110 -14.64 -14.90 6.85
C ALA A 110 -15.38 -13.58 7.11
N GLY A 111 -15.39 -12.68 6.13
CA GLY A 111 -15.99 -11.35 6.24
C GLY A 111 -15.06 -10.28 6.84
N GLU A 112 -13.86 -10.65 7.29
CA GLU A 112 -12.82 -9.71 7.68
C GLU A 112 -11.78 -9.54 6.56
N GLY A 113 -11.28 -8.32 6.40
CA GLY A 113 -10.29 -7.99 5.37
C GLY A 113 -10.83 -7.91 3.96
N GLU A 114 -11.94 -7.18 3.79
CA GLU A 114 -12.44 -6.82 2.48
C GLU A 114 -11.40 -6.02 1.68
N TYR A 115 -11.23 -6.41 0.42
CA TYR A 115 -10.46 -5.63 -0.52
C TYR A 115 -11.24 -4.37 -0.92
N ASP A 116 -10.53 -3.26 -1.11
CA ASP A 116 -11.10 -2.08 -1.74
C ASP A 116 -11.51 -2.42 -3.18
N GLN A 117 -12.82 -2.60 -3.38
CA GLN A 117 -13.38 -3.02 -4.65
C GLN A 117 -13.19 -1.97 -5.74
N ASP A 118 -13.24 -0.68 -5.39
CA ASP A 118 -13.01 0.40 -6.33
C ASP A 118 -11.54 0.44 -6.77
N LEU A 119 -10.62 0.18 -5.84
CA LEU A 119 -9.21 0.00 -6.15
C LEU A 119 -8.99 -1.20 -7.07
N LEU A 120 -9.54 -2.38 -6.75
CA LEU A 120 -9.37 -3.58 -7.59
C LEU A 120 -9.99 -3.43 -8.97
N ARG A 121 -11.11 -2.70 -9.07
CA ARG A 121 -11.74 -2.37 -10.36
C ARG A 121 -10.84 -1.47 -11.20
N ALA A 122 -10.15 -0.51 -10.58
CA ALA A 122 -9.22 0.41 -11.26
C ALA A 122 -7.85 -0.22 -11.53
N GLU A 123 -7.35 -1.04 -10.61
CA GLU A 123 -6.04 -1.66 -10.56
C GLU A 123 -6.17 -3.12 -10.07
N PRO A 124 -6.53 -4.07 -10.95
CA PRO A 124 -6.66 -5.48 -10.61
C PRO A 124 -5.45 -6.07 -9.88
N ASP A 125 -4.25 -5.60 -10.23
CA ASP A 125 -2.98 -6.06 -9.66
C ASP A 125 -2.86 -5.75 -8.16
N ALA A 126 -3.68 -4.83 -7.64
CA ALA A 126 -3.77 -4.58 -6.20
C ALA A 126 -4.33 -5.77 -5.42
N VAL A 127 -4.83 -6.83 -6.08
CA VAL A 127 -5.23 -8.09 -5.40
C VAL A 127 -4.04 -8.80 -4.74
N PHE A 128 -2.84 -8.57 -5.26
CA PHE A 128 -1.59 -9.07 -4.67
C PHE A 128 -1.08 -8.16 -3.54
N ARG A 129 -1.65 -6.95 -3.41
CA ARG A 129 -1.49 -6.15 -2.19
C ARG A 129 -2.39 -6.76 -1.13
N HIS A 130 -1.99 -6.60 0.11
CA HIS A 130 -2.81 -7.05 1.23
C HIS A 130 -4.08 -6.18 1.31
N PRO A 131 -5.20 -6.71 1.83
CA PRO A 131 -6.40 -5.90 2.06
C PRO A 131 -6.08 -4.84 3.12
N GLU A 132 -5.78 -3.61 2.68
CA GLU A 132 -5.31 -2.50 3.53
C GLU A 132 -6.33 -2.13 4.63
N ALA A 133 -7.62 -2.38 4.40
CA ALA A 133 -8.72 -2.03 5.30
C ALA A 133 -8.86 -2.97 6.52
N ALA A 134 -8.20 -4.14 6.52
CA ALA A 134 -8.37 -5.14 7.58
C ALA A 134 -7.61 -4.83 8.87
N LEU A 135 -6.58 -3.98 8.80
CA LEU A 135 -5.48 -4.07 9.75
C LEU A 135 -5.61 -3.01 10.85
N GLY A 136 -6.21 -3.43 11.95
CA GLY A 136 -5.93 -2.82 13.25
C GLY A 136 -4.46 -2.99 13.64
N ALA A 137 -4.06 -2.38 14.75
CA ALA A 137 -2.67 -2.47 15.24
C ALA A 137 -2.20 -3.91 15.54
N GLU A 138 -3.12 -4.83 15.82
CA GLU A 138 -2.79 -6.24 16.13
C GLU A 138 -2.41 -7.04 14.88
N ASP A 139 -3.07 -6.82 13.76
CA ASP A 139 -2.83 -7.58 12.53
C ASP A 139 -1.53 -7.18 11.84
N GLY A 140 -1.06 -5.95 12.06
CA GLY A 140 0.27 -5.50 11.64
C GLY A 140 1.42 -6.40 12.16
N ARG A 141 1.21 -7.09 13.30
CA ARG A 141 2.19 -8.05 13.85
C ARG A 141 2.34 -9.29 12.96
N HIS A 142 1.23 -9.89 12.52
CA HIS A 142 1.27 -11.06 11.64
C HIS A 142 1.98 -10.74 10.33
N TRP A 143 1.68 -9.57 9.73
CA TRP A 143 2.35 -9.12 8.50
C TRP A 143 3.83 -8.89 8.68
N TRP A 144 4.23 -8.26 9.79
CA TRP A 144 5.63 -8.04 10.07
C TRP A 144 6.38 -9.35 10.30
N GLN A 145 5.75 -10.34 10.95
CA GLN A 145 6.32 -11.68 11.09
C GLN A 145 6.47 -12.36 9.72
N ALA A 146 5.44 -12.28 8.87
CA ALA A 146 5.47 -12.84 7.54
C ALA A 146 6.54 -12.17 6.66
N HIS A 147 6.66 -10.84 6.71
CA HIS A 147 7.70 -10.10 6.01
C HIS A 147 9.10 -10.51 6.49
N ARG A 148 9.33 -10.60 7.81
CA ARG A 148 10.62 -11.08 8.36
C ARG A 148 10.95 -12.50 7.91
N ARG A 149 9.96 -13.38 7.90
CA ARG A 149 10.13 -14.76 7.46
C ARG A 149 10.42 -14.84 5.96
N MET A 150 9.72 -14.06 5.17
CA MET A 150 9.95 -13.93 3.73
C MET A 150 11.34 -13.37 3.42
N SER A 151 11.84 -12.36 4.15
CA SER A 151 13.22 -11.88 3.98
C SER A 151 14.26 -12.97 4.24
N ARG A 152 14.05 -13.82 5.26
CA ARG A 152 14.95 -14.97 5.52
C ARG A 152 14.89 -16.00 4.40
N ILE A 153 13.68 -16.35 3.96
CA ILE A 153 13.48 -17.26 2.83
C ILE A 153 14.12 -16.67 1.57
N ALA A 154 14.05 -15.36 1.38
CA ALA A 154 14.61 -14.67 0.21
C ALA A 154 16.15 -14.80 0.10
N GLU A 155 16.83 -15.04 1.21
CA GLU A 155 18.28 -15.25 1.22
C GLU A 155 18.66 -16.71 0.89
N GLU A 156 17.87 -17.68 1.37
CA GLU A 156 18.19 -19.12 1.28
C GLU A 156 17.59 -19.80 0.04
N LEU A 157 16.44 -19.32 -0.43
CA LEU A 157 15.66 -19.98 -1.48
C LEU A 157 16.42 -20.16 -2.81
N PRO A 158 17.20 -19.18 -3.32
CA PRO A 158 17.93 -19.35 -4.57
C PRO A 158 18.96 -20.46 -4.48
N LEU A 159 19.69 -20.54 -3.36
CA LEU A 159 20.68 -21.59 -3.11
C LEU A 159 20.02 -22.97 -3.04
N ARG A 160 18.87 -23.08 -2.38
CA ARG A 160 18.10 -24.32 -2.29
C ARG A 160 17.59 -24.79 -3.64
N ILE A 161 16.98 -23.89 -4.43
CA ILE A 161 16.41 -24.23 -5.73
C ILE A 161 17.51 -24.58 -6.72
N GLN A 162 18.53 -23.73 -6.86
CA GLN A 162 19.61 -23.95 -7.84
C GLN A 162 20.50 -25.13 -7.44
N GLY A 163 20.77 -25.30 -6.15
CA GLY A 163 21.66 -26.36 -5.66
C GLY A 163 21.00 -27.72 -5.49
N SER A 164 19.66 -27.80 -5.37
CA SER A 164 18.96 -29.05 -5.08
C SER A 164 17.66 -29.23 -5.84
N SER A 165 16.63 -28.39 -5.64
CA SER A 165 15.29 -28.66 -6.21
C SER A 165 15.32 -28.78 -7.73
N LEU A 166 15.92 -27.80 -8.42
CA LEU A 166 15.88 -27.70 -9.87
C LEU A 166 16.72 -28.80 -10.57
N PRO A 167 17.96 -29.12 -10.14
CA PRO A 167 18.68 -30.28 -10.68
C PRO A 167 17.93 -31.60 -10.49
N LEU A 168 17.44 -31.88 -9.28
CA LEU A 168 16.72 -33.13 -8.99
C LEU A 168 15.44 -33.25 -9.82
N PHE A 169 14.69 -32.15 -9.97
CA PHE A 169 13.50 -32.13 -10.78
C PHE A 169 13.80 -32.33 -12.27
N ARG A 170 14.88 -31.73 -12.79
CA ARG A 170 15.32 -31.93 -14.18
C ARG A 170 15.76 -33.38 -14.44
N GLU A 171 16.51 -33.98 -13.52
CA GLU A 171 16.89 -35.40 -13.59
C GLU A 171 15.66 -36.31 -13.59
N TRP A 172 14.70 -36.03 -12.70
CA TRP A 172 13.43 -36.76 -12.67
C TRP A 172 12.65 -36.60 -13.98
N LEU A 173 12.54 -35.38 -14.53
CA LEU A 173 11.89 -35.15 -15.83
C LEU A 173 12.58 -35.91 -16.97
N GLN A 174 13.91 -35.98 -16.97
CA GLN A 174 14.67 -36.74 -17.96
C GLN A 174 14.40 -38.25 -17.85
N ALA A 175 14.34 -38.79 -16.63
CA ALA A 175 14.00 -40.18 -16.38
C ALA A 175 12.57 -40.53 -16.82
N GLN A 176 11.61 -39.64 -16.58
CA GLN A 176 10.22 -39.79 -17.04
C GLN A 176 10.15 -39.78 -18.57
N ALA A 177 10.82 -38.83 -19.23
CA ALA A 177 10.88 -38.77 -20.69
C ALA A 177 11.49 -40.03 -21.31
N ALA A 178 12.54 -40.59 -20.70
CA ALA A 178 13.21 -41.79 -21.18
C ALA A 178 12.36 -43.07 -21.06
N SER A 179 11.42 -43.11 -20.11
CA SER A 179 10.56 -44.28 -19.88
C SER A 179 9.48 -44.42 -20.97
N GLY A 180 9.00 -43.30 -21.51
CA GLY A 180 7.88 -43.26 -22.45
C GLY A 180 6.55 -43.77 -21.86
N PHE A 181 5.45 -43.59 -22.60
CA PHE A 181 4.10 -43.96 -22.12
C PHE A 181 3.42 -45.10 -22.92
N GLY A 182 3.95 -45.48 -24.08
CA GLY A 182 3.25 -46.38 -25.01
C GLY A 182 3.15 -47.86 -24.59
N HIS A 183 3.87 -48.30 -23.56
CA HIS A 183 3.93 -49.71 -23.14
C HIS A 183 3.55 -49.94 -21.66
N THR A 184 3.10 -48.91 -20.96
CA THR A 184 2.65 -49.01 -19.57
C THR A 184 1.20 -49.49 -19.48
N SER A 185 0.73 -49.98 -18.34
CA SER A 185 -0.70 -50.28 -18.13
C SER A 185 -1.49 -49.03 -17.76
N GLU A 186 -2.82 -49.05 -17.89
CA GLU A 186 -3.72 -47.94 -17.56
C GLU A 186 -3.54 -47.48 -16.10
N ARG A 187 -3.38 -48.45 -15.19
CA ARG A 187 -3.09 -48.19 -13.79
C ARG A 187 -1.76 -47.44 -13.62
N VAL A 188 -0.71 -47.87 -14.31
CA VAL A 188 0.59 -47.21 -14.25
C VAL A 188 0.50 -45.80 -14.82
N LEU A 189 -0.23 -45.58 -15.93
CA LEU A 189 -0.48 -44.22 -16.45
C LEU A 189 -1.16 -43.32 -15.41
N ALA A 190 -2.21 -43.81 -14.74
CA ALA A 190 -2.92 -43.07 -13.69
C ALA A 190 -2.02 -42.77 -12.47
N GLU A 191 -1.18 -43.72 -12.06
CA GLU A 191 -0.18 -43.53 -11.00
C GLU A 191 0.89 -42.49 -11.43
N THR A 192 1.43 -42.60 -12.64
CA THR A 192 2.37 -41.63 -13.22
C THR A 192 1.76 -40.23 -13.29
N TRP A 193 0.49 -40.10 -13.68
CA TRP A 193 -0.18 -38.79 -13.72
C TRP A 193 -0.23 -38.15 -12.33
N ARG A 194 -0.65 -38.91 -11.31
CA ARG A 194 -0.70 -38.41 -9.93
C ARG A 194 0.68 -37.99 -9.44
N GLU A 195 1.71 -38.77 -9.75
CA GLU A 195 3.10 -38.43 -9.46
C GLU A 195 3.51 -37.12 -10.18
N MET A 196 3.21 -36.98 -11.47
CA MET A 196 3.53 -35.77 -12.21
C MET A 196 2.83 -34.54 -11.65
N VAL A 197 1.55 -34.65 -11.28
CA VAL A 197 0.84 -33.54 -10.60
C VAL A 197 1.54 -33.19 -9.29
N GLN A 198 1.97 -34.17 -8.51
CA GLN A 198 2.72 -33.93 -7.27
C GLN A 198 4.05 -33.22 -7.52
N GLN A 199 4.86 -33.68 -8.47
CA GLN A 199 6.18 -33.09 -8.72
C GLN A 199 6.08 -31.72 -9.42
N VAL A 200 5.23 -31.58 -10.43
CA VAL A 200 5.11 -30.36 -11.24
C VAL A 200 4.38 -29.26 -10.48
N TRP A 201 3.19 -29.53 -9.95
CA TRP A 201 2.37 -28.49 -9.30
C TRP A 201 2.70 -28.33 -7.83
N PHE A 202 2.79 -29.41 -7.06
CA PHE A 202 2.90 -29.30 -5.60
C PHE A 202 4.33 -29.15 -5.09
N TRP A 203 5.33 -29.68 -5.79
CA TRP A 203 6.73 -29.42 -5.46
C TRP A 203 7.27 -28.18 -6.19
N MET A 204 7.42 -28.22 -7.51
CA MET A 204 8.01 -27.08 -8.22
C MET A 204 7.08 -25.87 -8.30
N GLY A 205 5.78 -26.07 -8.41
CA GLY A 205 4.81 -24.98 -8.41
C GLY A 205 4.78 -24.19 -7.09
N THR A 206 5.01 -24.83 -5.93
CA THR A 206 5.12 -24.10 -4.66
C THR A 206 6.39 -23.25 -4.60
N ASP A 207 7.52 -23.76 -5.10
CA ASP A 207 8.76 -22.99 -5.24
C ASP A 207 8.58 -21.79 -6.20
N LEU A 208 7.86 -21.96 -7.31
CA LEU A 208 7.53 -20.87 -8.24
C LEU A 208 6.69 -19.78 -7.58
N VAL A 209 5.64 -20.15 -6.83
CA VAL A 209 4.79 -19.17 -6.15
C VAL A 209 5.57 -18.45 -5.04
N LEU A 210 6.42 -19.15 -4.29
CA LEU A 210 7.31 -18.52 -3.30
C LEU A 210 8.21 -17.45 -3.95
N ILE A 211 8.82 -17.78 -5.10
CA ILE A 211 9.59 -16.82 -5.90
C ILE A 211 8.72 -15.61 -6.26
N GLN A 212 7.49 -15.83 -6.75
CA GLN A 212 6.56 -14.75 -7.12
C GLN A 212 6.18 -13.85 -5.93
N CYS A 213 5.92 -14.42 -4.75
CA CYS A 213 5.64 -13.65 -3.54
C CYS A 213 6.83 -12.75 -3.14
N ILE A 214 8.05 -13.29 -3.22
CA ILE A 214 9.28 -12.54 -2.94
C ILE A 214 9.48 -11.44 -3.98
N MET A 215 9.31 -11.75 -5.27
CA MET A 215 9.40 -10.76 -6.35
C MET A 215 8.37 -9.65 -6.17
N GLY A 216 7.11 -9.98 -5.85
CA GLY A 216 6.07 -8.99 -5.57
C GLY A 216 6.47 -8.04 -4.44
N THR A 217 7.05 -8.56 -3.37
CA THR A 217 7.56 -7.73 -2.26
C THR A 217 8.72 -6.84 -2.69
N LEU A 218 9.69 -7.38 -3.42
CA LEU A 218 10.82 -6.61 -3.95
C LEU A 218 10.34 -5.51 -4.91
N ALA A 219 9.33 -5.78 -5.74
CA ALA A 219 8.74 -4.79 -6.63
C ALA A 219 8.11 -3.63 -5.85
N GLU A 220 7.40 -3.90 -4.74
CA GLU A 220 6.85 -2.83 -3.88
C GLU A 220 7.96 -2.04 -3.16
N GLU A 221 9.03 -2.70 -2.69
CA GLU A 221 10.19 -2.01 -2.11
C GLU A 221 10.86 -1.08 -3.13
N ILE A 222 11.11 -1.57 -4.34
CA ILE A 222 11.69 -0.78 -5.45
C ILE A 222 10.74 0.36 -5.83
N ARG A 223 9.43 0.09 -5.91
CA ARG A 223 8.40 1.10 -6.17
C ARG A 223 8.45 2.22 -5.13
N ALA A 224 8.58 1.90 -3.84
CA ALA A 224 8.69 2.90 -2.78
C ALA A 224 9.94 3.78 -2.95
N PHE A 225 11.07 3.20 -3.36
CA PHE A 225 12.28 3.99 -3.65
C PHE A 225 12.10 4.95 -4.83
N VAL A 226 11.44 4.48 -5.90
CA VAL A 226 11.21 5.24 -7.14
C VAL A 226 10.15 6.32 -6.95
N TRP A 227 9.06 6.00 -6.24
CA TRP A 227 7.92 6.89 -6.02
C TRP A 227 8.34 8.24 -5.43
N ASP A 228 9.20 8.22 -4.42
CA ASP A 228 9.73 9.42 -3.76
C ASP A 228 10.49 10.36 -4.71
N ARG A 229 10.90 9.89 -5.89
CA ARG A 229 11.74 10.64 -6.82
C ARG A 229 11.04 10.98 -8.13
N SER A 230 10.28 10.06 -8.70
CA SER A 230 9.61 10.22 -10.00
C SER A 230 8.14 10.62 -9.88
N GLY A 231 7.53 10.41 -8.71
CA GLY A 231 6.09 10.60 -8.50
C GLY A 231 5.21 9.61 -9.27
N PRO A 232 3.87 9.72 -9.14
CA PRO A 232 2.92 8.74 -9.67
C PRO A 232 2.92 8.57 -11.19
N HIS A 233 3.15 9.66 -11.93
CA HIS A 233 2.90 9.68 -13.37
C HIS A 233 3.97 8.97 -14.20
N GLU A 234 5.17 8.78 -13.63
CA GLU A 234 6.32 8.16 -14.31
C GLU A 234 6.68 6.79 -13.71
N LEU A 235 6.05 6.41 -12.60
CA LEU A 235 6.40 5.21 -11.83
C LEU A 235 6.39 3.94 -12.67
N ALA A 236 5.33 3.70 -13.44
CA ALA A 236 5.20 2.50 -14.26
C ALA A 236 6.31 2.39 -15.31
N SER A 237 6.57 3.47 -16.05
CA SER A 237 7.63 3.49 -17.06
C SER A 237 9.03 3.36 -16.47
N VAL A 238 9.26 3.93 -15.27
CA VAL A 238 10.55 3.81 -14.59
C VAL A 238 10.76 2.38 -14.09
N LEU A 239 9.74 1.76 -13.50
CA LEU A 239 9.82 0.36 -13.07
C LEU A 239 10.05 -0.58 -14.26
N GLU A 240 9.34 -0.40 -15.38
CA GLU A 240 9.56 -1.20 -16.59
C GLU A 240 10.99 -1.09 -17.12
N THR A 241 11.60 0.10 -17.01
CA THR A 241 12.98 0.34 -17.46
C THR A 241 14.03 -0.19 -16.48
N VAL A 242 13.77 -0.15 -15.16
CA VAL A 242 14.73 -0.59 -14.14
C VAL A 242 14.69 -2.11 -13.92
N LEU A 243 13.51 -2.72 -14.04
CA LEU A 243 13.29 -4.15 -13.80
C LEU A 243 13.59 -5.01 -15.04
N VAL A 244 14.56 -4.62 -15.85
CA VAL A 244 14.95 -5.34 -17.08
C VAL A 244 15.59 -6.67 -16.73
N SER A 245 15.12 -7.74 -17.37
CA SER A 245 15.63 -9.09 -17.20
C SER A 245 17.11 -9.25 -17.62
N SER A 246 17.76 -10.25 -17.03
CA SER A 246 19.12 -10.66 -17.39
C SER A 246 19.20 -11.10 -18.87
N PRO A 247 20.31 -10.78 -19.58
CA PRO A 247 20.49 -11.25 -20.97
C PRO A 247 20.72 -12.75 -21.05
N ASP A 248 21.10 -13.37 -19.93
CA ASP A 248 21.29 -14.80 -19.80
C ASP A 248 20.02 -15.52 -19.32
N SER A 249 18.90 -14.81 -19.12
CA SER A 249 17.62 -15.42 -18.72
C SER A 249 17.08 -16.37 -19.79
N VAL A 250 16.33 -17.40 -19.38
CA VAL A 250 15.71 -18.36 -20.33
C VAL A 250 14.80 -17.66 -21.33
N ALA A 251 14.06 -16.63 -20.91
CA ALA A 251 13.23 -15.83 -21.80
C ALA A 251 14.05 -15.12 -22.90
N ALA A 252 15.21 -14.52 -22.54
CA ALA A 252 16.11 -13.88 -23.49
C ALA A 252 16.75 -14.90 -24.44
N GLN A 253 17.18 -16.06 -23.91
CA GLN A 253 17.71 -17.16 -24.71
C GLN A 253 16.69 -17.68 -25.73
N ARG A 254 15.43 -17.89 -25.31
CA ARG A 254 14.33 -18.33 -26.17
C ARG A 254 14.03 -17.32 -27.26
N ALA A 255 13.94 -16.03 -26.93
CA ALA A 255 13.70 -14.98 -27.91
C ALA A 255 14.83 -14.92 -28.95
N SER A 256 16.09 -14.98 -28.50
CA SER A 256 17.27 -15.06 -29.37
C SER A 256 17.25 -16.32 -30.26
N ALA A 257 16.88 -17.46 -29.71
CA ALA A 257 16.77 -18.73 -30.44
C ALA A 257 15.70 -18.67 -31.55
N LEU A 258 14.52 -18.08 -31.28
CA LEU A 258 13.48 -17.85 -32.30
C LEU A 258 13.97 -16.96 -33.43
N PHE A 259 14.63 -15.84 -33.10
CA PHE A 259 15.19 -14.94 -34.10
C PHE A 259 16.27 -15.64 -34.96
N ARG A 260 17.16 -16.42 -34.32
CA ARG A 260 18.19 -17.21 -35.01
C ARG A 260 17.59 -18.29 -35.89
N LEU A 261 16.53 -18.97 -35.44
CA LEU A 261 15.77 -19.93 -36.24
C LEU A 261 15.22 -19.26 -37.50
N GLY A 262 14.56 -18.11 -37.36
CA GLY A 262 14.05 -17.33 -38.50
C GLY A 262 15.11 -16.82 -39.47
N LYS A 263 16.35 -16.66 -39.01
CA LYS A 263 17.52 -16.32 -39.85
C LYS A 263 18.28 -17.54 -40.37
N ASN A 264 17.79 -18.76 -40.15
CA ASN A 264 18.47 -20.02 -40.50
C ASN A 264 19.88 -20.15 -39.85
N ARG A 265 20.07 -19.60 -38.64
CA ARG A 265 21.32 -19.67 -37.84
C ARG A 265 21.24 -20.64 -36.66
N LEU A 266 20.11 -21.31 -36.51
CA LEU A 266 19.85 -22.38 -35.56
C LEU A 266 18.97 -23.39 -36.29
N SER A 267 19.27 -24.68 -36.18
CA SER A 267 18.42 -25.69 -36.81
C SER A 267 17.07 -25.79 -36.08
N ARG A 268 16.04 -26.24 -36.78
CA ARG A 268 14.73 -26.46 -36.16
C ARG A 268 14.79 -27.56 -35.09
N GLU A 269 15.60 -28.59 -35.31
CA GLU A 269 15.77 -29.69 -34.37
C GLU A 269 16.39 -29.20 -33.05
N ASP A 270 17.52 -28.46 -33.12
CA ASP A 270 18.16 -27.87 -31.94
C ASP A 270 17.22 -26.93 -31.18
N PHE A 271 16.40 -26.16 -31.92
CA PHE A 271 15.41 -25.28 -31.31
C PHE A 271 14.31 -26.06 -30.59
N LEU A 272 13.77 -27.10 -31.20
CA LEU A 272 12.69 -27.90 -30.62
C LEU A 272 13.16 -28.75 -29.44
N ASP A 273 14.40 -29.22 -29.45
CA ASP A 273 14.99 -29.89 -28.29
C ASP A 273 15.11 -28.93 -27.09
N ALA A 274 15.60 -27.71 -27.34
CA ALA A 274 15.77 -26.71 -26.30
C ALA A 274 14.45 -26.07 -25.81
N PHE A 275 13.53 -25.74 -26.73
CA PHE A 275 12.35 -24.89 -26.44
C PHE A 275 11.03 -25.45 -26.99
N GLY A 276 11.00 -26.68 -27.49
CA GLY A 276 9.81 -27.27 -28.10
C GLY A 276 8.63 -27.47 -27.15
N HIS A 277 8.86 -27.45 -25.84
CA HIS A 277 7.82 -27.55 -24.79
C HIS A 277 7.00 -26.26 -24.59
N TYR A 278 7.42 -25.13 -25.18
CA TYR A 278 6.62 -23.91 -25.22
C TYR A 278 5.50 -24.00 -26.28
N GLY A 279 4.61 -23.01 -26.30
CA GLY A 279 3.52 -22.88 -27.27
C GLY A 279 2.90 -21.48 -27.18
N SER A 280 1.75 -21.27 -27.81
CA SER A 280 1.02 -20.00 -27.73
C SER A 280 0.46 -19.71 -26.33
N SER A 281 0.12 -20.76 -25.58
CA SER A 281 -0.29 -20.70 -24.18
C SER A 281 0.32 -21.89 -23.42
N PRO A 282 1.60 -21.81 -23.02
CA PRO A 282 2.34 -22.97 -22.51
C PRO A 282 1.80 -23.47 -21.15
N TRP A 283 1.13 -22.60 -20.39
CA TRP A 283 0.50 -22.93 -19.11
C TRP A 283 -0.83 -23.67 -19.24
N GLU A 284 -1.50 -23.60 -20.40
CA GLU A 284 -2.70 -24.39 -20.67
C GLU A 284 -2.31 -25.77 -21.19
N ILE A 285 -2.66 -26.81 -20.45
CA ILE A 285 -2.30 -28.20 -20.79
C ILE A 285 -2.94 -28.69 -22.09
N SER A 286 -4.11 -28.16 -22.47
CA SER A 286 -4.80 -28.47 -23.72
C SER A 286 -4.17 -27.83 -24.96
N THR A 287 -3.31 -26.81 -24.79
CA THR A 287 -2.70 -26.08 -25.90
C THR A 287 -1.50 -26.84 -26.46
N GLY A 288 -1.45 -26.98 -27.78
CA GLY A 288 -0.34 -27.66 -28.45
C GLY A 288 1.01 -26.99 -28.23
N ARG A 289 2.06 -27.81 -28.12
CA ARG A 289 3.44 -27.33 -27.99
C ARG A 289 4.07 -27.09 -29.37
N TRP A 290 5.17 -26.36 -29.46
CA TRP A 290 5.84 -26.06 -30.74
C TRP A 290 6.37 -27.32 -31.43
N HIS A 291 6.72 -28.37 -30.68
CA HIS A 291 7.07 -29.66 -31.27
C HIS A 291 5.85 -30.42 -31.86
N GLU A 292 4.63 -30.06 -31.44
CA GLU A 292 3.38 -30.66 -31.94
C GLU A 292 2.77 -29.87 -33.11
N SER A 293 3.02 -28.56 -33.19
CA SER A 293 2.41 -27.67 -34.19
C SER A 293 3.45 -26.80 -34.91
N THR A 294 3.66 -27.10 -36.20
CA THR A 294 4.51 -26.32 -37.12
C THR A 294 4.05 -24.88 -37.27
N ASP A 295 2.73 -24.67 -37.27
CA ASP A 295 2.13 -23.39 -37.66
C ASP A 295 2.28 -22.37 -36.53
N THR A 296 2.07 -22.80 -35.28
CA THR A 296 2.30 -21.95 -34.11
C THR A 296 3.77 -21.54 -33.96
N LEU A 297 4.72 -22.44 -34.27
CA LEU A 297 6.14 -22.11 -34.31
C LEU A 297 6.45 -21.12 -35.43
N SER A 298 5.86 -21.31 -36.62
CA SER A 298 6.07 -20.44 -37.77
C SER A 298 5.60 -19.00 -37.47
N ALA A 299 4.42 -18.86 -36.86
CA ALA A 299 3.91 -17.56 -36.41
C ALA A 299 4.83 -16.89 -35.39
N ALA A 300 5.33 -17.65 -34.40
CA ALA A 300 6.27 -17.12 -33.40
C ALA A 300 7.62 -16.68 -34.02
N VAL A 301 8.10 -17.39 -35.06
CA VAL A 301 9.30 -17.02 -35.81
C VAL A 301 9.08 -15.74 -36.63
N GLU A 302 7.92 -15.61 -37.28
CA GLU A 302 7.57 -14.39 -38.03
C GLU A 302 7.49 -13.18 -37.10
N GLU A 303 6.86 -13.32 -35.93
CA GLU A 303 6.80 -12.27 -34.91
C GLU A 303 8.20 -11.89 -34.41
N ALA A 304 9.05 -12.87 -34.11
CA ALA A 304 10.43 -12.64 -33.67
C ALA A 304 11.26 -11.91 -34.75
N LEU A 305 11.10 -12.27 -36.03
CA LEU A 305 11.76 -11.58 -37.14
C LEU A 305 11.29 -10.14 -37.29
N ALA A 306 9.99 -9.88 -37.11
CA ALA A 306 9.40 -8.55 -37.17
C ALA A 306 9.86 -7.66 -36.01
N ALA A 307 10.06 -8.23 -34.82
CA ALA A 307 10.54 -7.52 -33.63
C ALA A 307 12.02 -7.11 -33.70
N GLY A 308 12.81 -7.70 -34.61
CA GLY A 308 14.24 -7.45 -34.74
C GLY A 308 15.11 -8.31 -33.81
N ASP A 309 16.40 -8.01 -33.74
CA ASP A 309 17.36 -8.77 -32.90
C ASP A 309 17.07 -8.57 -31.40
N PRO A 310 16.61 -9.61 -30.68
CA PRO A 310 16.24 -9.49 -29.28
C PRO A 310 17.44 -9.17 -28.38
N GLN A 311 18.64 -9.64 -28.73
CA GLN A 311 19.85 -9.41 -27.93
C GLN A 311 20.29 -7.96 -28.03
N ALA A 312 20.25 -7.37 -29.23
CA ALA A 312 20.53 -5.94 -29.42
C ALA A 312 19.54 -5.06 -28.66
N ARG A 313 18.24 -5.40 -28.69
CA ARG A 313 17.21 -4.67 -27.95
C ARG A 313 17.42 -4.77 -26.43
N LEU A 314 17.73 -5.96 -25.93
CA LEU A 314 17.95 -6.16 -24.50
C LEU A 314 19.19 -5.43 -23.98
N LEU A 315 20.29 -5.42 -24.74
CA LEU A 315 21.48 -4.62 -24.44
C LEU A 315 21.16 -3.12 -24.40
N ALA A 316 20.32 -2.62 -25.32
CA ALA A 316 19.88 -1.24 -25.30
C ALA A 316 19.03 -0.92 -24.05
N MET A 317 18.09 -1.81 -23.71
CA MET A 317 17.26 -1.68 -22.50
C MET A 317 18.11 -1.69 -21.22
N GLN A 318 19.16 -2.51 -21.16
CA GLN A 318 20.10 -2.53 -20.04
C GLN A 318 20.89 -1.22 -19.93
N GLY A 319 21.38 -0.68 -21.06
CA GLY A 319 22.05 0.61 -21.06
C GLY A 319 21.14 1.78 -20.64
N ASP A 320 19.84 1.68 -20.90
CA ASP A 320 18.85 2.64 -20.40
C ASP A 320 18.54 2.41 -18.91
N ALA A 321 18.44 1.16 -18.46
CA ALA A 321 18.26 0.77 -17.06
C ALA A 321 19.41 1.29 -16.18
N GLU A 322 20.66 1.03 -16.56
CA GLU A 322 21.85 1.48 -15.83
C GLU A 322 21.93 3.00 -15.71
N ARG A 323 21.57 3.72 -16.78
CA ARG A 323 21.52 5.19 -16.78
C ARG A 323 20.46 5.68 -15.81
N LEU A 324 19.26 5.11 -15.87
CA LEU A 324 18.14 5.49 -15.00
C LEU A 324 18.43 5.15 -13.53
N GLU A 325 19.07 4.02 -13.25
CA GLU A 325 19.53 3.65 -11.91
C GLU A 325 20.55 4.65 -11.35
N ALA A 326 21.50 5.09 -12.18
CA ALA A 326 22.45 6.13 -11.79
C ALA A 326 21.74 7.47 -11.48
N GLU A 327 20.73 7.84 -12.26
CA GLU A 327 19.93 9.06 -12.05
C GLU A 327 19.03 8.99 -10.79
N LEU A 328 18.44 7.83 -10.53
CA LEU A 328 17.63 7.57 -9.34
C LEU A 328 18.50 7.61 -8.09
N THR A 329 19.67 6.98 -8.11
CA THR A 329 20.59 6.93 -6.96
C THR A 329 21.36 8.24 -6.76
N ALA A 330 21.43 9.12 -7.76
CA ALA A 330 22.07 10.43 -7.65
C ALA A 330 21.39 11.32 -6.59
N GLY A 331 22.02 11.48 -5.43
CA GLY A 331 21.48 12.27 -4.33
C GLY A 331 20.66 11.47 -3.31
N MET A 332 20.54 10.15 -3.47
CA MET A 332 20.13 9.29 -2.36
C MET A 332 21.23 9.23 -1.29
N GLY A 333 20.85 9.29 -0.01
CA GLY A 333 21.79 9.05 1.09
C GLY A 333 22.35 7.62 1.06
N ARG A 334 23.57 7.42 1.58
CA ARG A 334 24.31 6.13 1.50
C ARG A 334 23.47 4.91 1.92
N ARG A 335 22.73 5.01 3.03
CA ARG A 335 21.89 3.89 3.52
C ARG A 335 20.74 3.57 2.57
N ARG A 336 20.03 4.59 2.09
CA ARG A 336 18.89 4.45 1.16
C ARG A 336 19.35 3.87 -0.17
N ARG A 337 20.45 4.40 -0.70
CA ARG A 337 21.09 3.90 -1.93
C ARG A 337 21.45 2.42 -1.81
N ALA A 338 22.11 2.02 -0.72
CA ALA A 338 22.46 0.62 -0.49
C ALA A 338 21.23 -0.30 -0.36
N GLY A 339 20.12 0.21 0.18
CA GLY A 339 18.84 -0.51 0.21
C GLY A 339 18.26 -0.72 -1.19
N PHE A 340 18.21 0.33 -2.01
CA PHE A 340 17.74 0.25 -3.39
C PHE A 340 18.60 -0.68 -4.26
N GLU A 341 19.92 -0.53 -4.21
CA GLU A 341 20.87 -1.38 -4.95
C GLU A 341 20.72 -2.86 -4.55
N ARG A 342 20.53 -3.13 -3.25
CA ARG A 342 20.27 -4.48 -2.75
C ARG A 342 18.95 -5.05 -3.26
N ALA A 343 17.87 -4.28 -3.22
CA ALA A 343 16.56 -4.71 -3.70
C ALA A 343 16.59 -5.04 -5.21
N LEU A 344 17.28 -4.22 -6.00
CA LEU A 344 17.49 -4.49 -7.43
C LEU A 344 18.33 -5.73 -7.70
N ASP A 345 19.40 -5.92 -6.95
CA ASP A 345 20.23 -7.12 -7.07
C ASP A 345 19.43 -8.39 -6.75
N PHE A 346 18.62 -8.36 -5.68
CA PHE A 346 17.70 -9.46 -5.39
C PHE A 346 16.69 -9.66 -6.52
N TRP A 347 16.03 -8.60 -7.00
CA TRP A 347 15.07 -8.71 -8.09
C TRP A 347 15.67 -9.42 -9.31
N ARG A 348 16.86 -9.01 -9.76
CA ARG A 348 17.53 -9.61 -10.94
C ARG A 348 17.86 -11.09 -10.74
N ARG A 349 18.33 -11.45 -9.54
CA ARG A 349 18.59 -12.86 -9.18
C ARG A 349 17.30 -13.68 -9.21
N TYR A 350 16.23 -13.14 -8.64
CA TYR A 350 14.92 -13.80 -8.59
C TYR A 350 14.22 -13.89 -9.95
N ASP A 351 14.34 -12.87 -10.80
CA ASP A 351 13.81 -12.90 -12.17
C ASP A 351 14.48 -14.01 -13.00
N SER A 352 15.82 -14.13 -12.93
CA SER A 352 16.51 -15.24 -13.60
C SER A 352 16.07 -16.60 -13.06
N LEU A 353 15.99 -16.74 -11.73
CA LEU A 353 15.57 -17.98 -11.08
C LEU A 353 14.13 -18.33 -11.44
N PHE A 354 13.23 -17.34 -11.48
CA PHE A 354 11.84 -17.49 -11.88
C PHE A 354 11.74 -18.10 -13.28
N GLN A 355 12.48 -17.55 -14.24
CA GLN A 355 12.48 -18.03 -15.62
C GLN A 355 13.03 -19.47 -15.73
N GLU A 356 14.03 -19.84 -14.93
CA GLU A 356 14.57 -21.19 -14.90
C GLU A 356 13.59 -22.22 -14.31
N VAL A 357 12.87 -21.85 -13.25
CA VAL A 357 11.84 -22.68 -12.63
C VAL A 357 10.61 -22.78 -13.53
N GLU A 358 10.17 -21.68 -14.13
CA GLU A 358 9.11 -21.66 -15.14
C GLU A 358 9.45 -22.60 -16.30
N ASP A 359 10.67 -22.52 -16.86
CA ASP A 359 11.09 -23.41 -17.94
C ASP A 359 10.96 -24.89 -17.56
N ALA A 360 11.41 -25.25 -16.36
CA ALA A 360 11.33 -26.62 -15.88
C ALA A 360 9.88 -27.08 -15.67
N ILE A 361 9.03 -26.24 -15.07
CA ILE A 361 7.59 -26.54 -14.90
C ILE A 361 6.92 -26.71 -16.26
N LEU A 362 7.21 -25.84 -17.24
CA LEU A 362 6.64 -25.93 -18.57
C LEU A 362 7.10 -27.19 -19.32
N ARG A 363 8.33 -27.67 -19.10
CA ARG A 363 8.77 -29.01 -19.58
C ARG A 363 7.95 -30.12 -18.94
N GLY A 364 7.74 -30.05 -17.62
CA GLY A 364 6.89 -30.99 -16.89
C GLY A 364 5.44 -30.99 -17.39
N LEU A 365 4.86 -29.82 -17.63
CA LEU A 365 3.53 -29.68 -18.24
C LEU A 365 3.49 -30.23 -19.67
N GLY A 366 4.58 -30.09 -20.44
CA GLY A 366 4.73 -30.75 -21.74
C GLY A 366 4.67 -32.29 -21.64
N GLN A 367 5.33 -32.88 -20.65
CA GLN A 367 5.26 -34.33 -20.41
C GLN A 367 3.89 -34.79 -19.90
N MET A 368 3.28 -34.03 -18.98
CA MET A 368 1.92 -34.28 -18.53
C MET A 368 0.93 -34.24 -19.69
N ARG A 369 1.10 -33.30 -20.62
CA ARG A 369 0.30 -33.23 -21.84
C ARG A 369 0.47 -34.47 -22.70
N ALA A 370 1.69 -34.92 -22.95
CA ALA A 370 1.95 -36.14 -23.70
C ALA A 370 1.32 -37.37 -23.02
N LEU A 371 1.37 -37.44 -21.69
CA LEU A 371 0.71 -38.49 -20.91
C LEU A 371 -0.82 -38.43 -21.04
N ALA A 372 -1.41 -37.24 -20.98
CA ALA A 372 -2.85 -37.06 -21.19
C ALA A 372 -3.26 -37.47 -22.62
N LEU A 373 -2.49 -37.12 -23.65
CA LEU A 373 -2.76 -37.55 -25.02
C LEU A 373 -2.70 -39.08 -25.18
N GLU A 374 -1.76 -39.75 -24.52
CA GLU A 374 -1.69 -41.21 -24.49
C GLU A 374 -2.92 -41.82 -23.79
N MET A 375 -3.32 -41.29 -22.64
CA MET A 375 -4.56 -41.68 -21.97
C MET A 375 -5.79 -41.46 -22.86
N GLY A 376 -5.81 -40.36 -23.60
CA GLY A 376 -6.84 -40.04 -24.58
C GLY A 376 -6.89 -41.07 -25.72
N ALA A 377 -5.74 -41.47 -26.25
CA ALA A 377 -5.66 -42.49 -27.29
C ALA A 377 -6.23 -43.85 -26.81
N ARG A 378 -5.92 -44.26 -25.57
CA ARG A 378 -6.35 -45.56 -25.01
C ARG A 378 -7.81 -45.62 -24.62
N THR A 379 -8.36 -44.49 -24.19
CA THR A 379 -9.80 -44.33 -23.94
C THR A 379 -10.55 -43.95 -25.20
N GLU A 380 -9.85 -43.92 -26.35
CA GLU A 380 -10.29 -43.45 -27.66
C GLU A 380 -10.67 -41.95 -27.68
N LEU A 381 -10.76 -41.24 -26.55
CA LEU A 381 -11.10 -39.81 -26.43
C LEU A 381 -10.17 -38.86 -27.21
N GLU A 382 -8.96 -39.29 -27.57
CA GLU A 382 -7.95 -38.46 -28.23
C GLU A 382 -7.76 -37.12 -27.50
N GLY A 383 -7.71 -35.99 -28.22
CA GLY A 383 -7.62 -34.65 -27.66
C GLY A 383 -8.86 -34.19 -26.90
N ASN A 384 -9.97 -34.95 -26.92
CA ASN A 384 -11.15 -34.59 -26.13
C ASN A 384 -10.95 -34.85 -24.62
N ILE A 385 -9.88 -35.53 -24.22
CA ILE A 385 -9.53 -35.77 -22.82
C ILE A 385 -9.32 -34.47 -22.02
N PHE A 386 -8.88 -33.38 -22.67
CA PHE A 386 -8.70 -32.08 -22.01
C PHE A 386 -10.01 -31.43 -21.55
N TYR A 387 -11.16 -31.89 -22.06
CA TYR A 387 -12.48 -31.39 -21.65
C TYR A 387 -13.08 -32.15 -20.46
N MET A 388 -12.29 -33.02 -19.84
CA MET A 388 -12.59 -33.71 -18.60
C MET A 388 -11.90 -33.03 -17.42
N THR A 389 -12.47 -33.10 -16.23
CA THR A 389 -11.70 -32.80 -15.01
C THR A 389 -10.67 -33.91 -14.75
N GLU A 390 -9.68 -33.64 -13.91
CA GLU A 390 -8.70 -34.65 -13.49
C GLU A 390 -9.37 -35.94 -12.97
N SER A 391 -10.41 -35.81 -12.14
CA SER A 391 -11.10 -36.95 -11.56
C SER A 391 -11.85 -37.78 -12.60
N GLU A 392 -12.50 -37.13 -13.56
CA GLU A 392 -13.20 -37.80 -14.65
C GLU A 392 -12.21 -38.50 -15.58
N MET A 393 -11.09 -37.84 -15.90
CA MET A 393 -10.03 -38.40 -16.73
C MET A 393 -9.46 -39.68 -16.11
N LEU A 394 -9.06 -39.63 -14.83
CA LEU A 394 -8.55 -40.80 -14.11
C LEU A 394 -9.60 -41.91 -14.02
N GLY A 395 -10.86 -41.55 -13.74
CA GLY A 395 -11.97 -42.49 -13.73
C GLY A 395 -12.18 -43.19 -15.07
N ALA A 396 -12.09 -42.46 -16.19
CA ALA A 396 -12.23 -43.02 -17.53
C ALA A 396 -11.08 -43.99 -17.88
N VAL A 397 -9.85 -43.65 -17.51
CA VAL A 397 -8.68 -44.51 -17.72
C VAL A 397 -8.77 -45.80 -16.89
N GLU A 398 -9.19 -45.70 -15.62
CA GLU A 398 -9.24 -46.84 -14.71
C GLU A 398 -10.45 -47.77 -14.93
N SER A 399 -11.59 -47.22 -15.37
CA SER A 399 -12.85 -47.98 -15.54
C SER A 399 -13.22 -48.30 -16.99
N SER A 400 -12.52 -47.72 -17.96
CA SER A 400 -12.83 -47.82 -19.40
C SER A 400 -14.27 -47.42 -19.76
N ILE A 401 -14.91 -46.56 -18.95
CA ILE A 401 -16.28 -46.08 -19.23
C ILE A 401 -16.23 -44.90 -20.21
N PRO A 402 -16.85 -45.01 -21.40
CA PRO A 402 -16.85 -43.95 -22.39
C PRO A 402 -17.72 -42.74 -21.98
N VAL A 403 -17.17 -41.52 -22.06
CA VAL A 403 -17.85 -40.25 -21.66
C VAL A 403 -17.95 -39.24 -22.82
N TRP A 404 -17.86 -39.71 -24.07
CA TRP A 404 -17.74 -38.90 -25.29
C TRP A 404 -18.73 -37.75 -25.45
N LYS A 405 -20.02 -38.03 -25.23
CA LYS A 405 -21.09 -37.03 -25.46
C LYS A 405 -20.92 -35.79 -24.59
N GLU A 406 -20.42 -35.98 -23.36
CA GLU A 406 -20.20 -34.88 -22.44
C GLU A 406 -18.94 -34.10 -22.82
N CYS A 407 -17.87 -34.77 -23.25
CA CYS A 407 -16.64 -34.11 -23.70
C CYS A 407 -16.87 -33.23 -24.93
N ASP A 408 -17.59 -33.73 -25.94
CA ASP A 408 -17.91 -32.95 -27.15
C ASP A 408 -18.80 -31.75 -26.82
N ALA A 409 -19.79 -31.94 -25.94
CA ALA A 409 -20.65 -30.85 -25.47
C ALA A 409 -19.84 -29.76 -24.73
N ARG A 410 -18.88 -30.15 -23.89
CA ARG A 410 -17.98 -29.22 -23.19
C ARG A 410 -17.00 -28.52 -24.12
N LYS A 411 -16.50 -29.21 -25.14
CA LYS A 411 -15.65 -28.62 -26.17
C LYS A 411 -16.36 -27.54 -26.96
N GLN A 412 -17.55 -27.85 -27.49
CA GLN A 412 -18.38 -26.88 -28.18
C GLN A 412 -18.73 -25.71 -27.27
N ARG A 413 -19.07 -26.00 -26.01
CA ARG A 413 -19.33 -24.97 -25.00
C ARG A 413 -18.12 -24.06 -24.76
N LEU A 414 -16.93 -24.62 -24.58
CA LEU A 414 -15.72 -23.83 -24.33
C LEU A 414 -15.42 -22.92 -25.54
N LEU A 415 -15.54 -23.42 -26.77
CA LEU A 415 -15.33 -22.63 -27.99
C LEU A 415 -16.29 -21.44 -28.11
N LEU A 416 -17.54 -21.60 -27.64
CA LEU A 416 -18.52 -20.52 -27.60
C LEU A 416 -18.22 -19.54 -26.45
N GLU A 417 -17.93 -20.06 -25.26
CA GLU A 417 -17.62 -19.26 -24.08
C GLU A 417 -16.37 -18.39 -24.28
N GLN A 418 -15.38 -18.87 -25.03
CA GLN A 418 -14.19 -18.12 -25.46
C GLN A 418 -14.51 -16.83 -26.21
N GLN A 419 -15.65 -16.78 -26.91
CA GLN A 419 -16.09 -15.62 -27.68
C GLN A 419 -16.84 -14.61 -26.81
N LEU A 420 -17.25 -14.99 -25.60
CA LEU A 420 -17.99 -14.12 -24.70
C LEU A 420 -17.05 -13.12 -24.00
N PRO A 421 -17.41 -11.83 -23.97
CA PRO A 421 -16.65 -10.83 -23.22
C PRO A 421 -16.96 -10.97 -21.73
N VAL A 422 -16.19 -11.82 -21.02
CA VAL A 422 -16.22 -11.84 -19.55
C VAL A 422 -15.44 -10.63 -19.04
N PRO A 423 -16.03 -9.75 -18.22
CA PRO A 423 -15.30 -8.64 -17.63
C PRO A 423 -14.23 -9.15 -16.65
N LYS A 424 -13.18 -8.34 -16.45
CA LYS A 424 -12.11 -8.68 -15.50
C LYS A 424 -12.60 -8.68 -14.05
N TRP A 425 -13.66 -7.96 -13.77
CA TRP A 425 -14.29 -7.80 -12.47
C TRP A 425 -15.77 -8.16 -12.60
N ILE A 426 -16.30 -8.92 -11.64
CA ILE A 426 -17.72 -9.26 -11.54
C ILE A 426 -18.16 -8.98 -10.10
N GLY A 427 -18.76 -7.80 -9.86
CA GLY A 427 -19.44 -7.47 -8.61
C GLY A 427 -20.96 -7.43 -8.79
N ASP A 428 -21.67 -6.87 -7.81
CA ASP A 428 -23.14 -6.83 -7.78
C ASP A 428 -23.74 -6.07 -8.98
N GLU A 429 -23.12 -4.97 -9.39
CA GLU A 429 -23.55 -4.20 -10.57
C GLU A 429 -23.42 -5.04 -11.85
N GLU A 430 -22.29 -5.72 -12.03
CA GLU A 430 -22.09 -6.60 -13.19
C GLU A 430 -22.99 -7.83 -13.12
N LEU A 431 -23.26 -8.39 -11.94
CA LEU A 431 -24.23 -9.48 -11.74
C LEU A 431 -25.62 -9.06 -12.20
N SER A 432 -26.07 -7.85 -11.85
CA SER A 432 -27.37 -7.33 -12.29
C SER A 432 -27.47 -7.20 -13.82
N PHE A 433 -26.36 -6.94 -14.52
CA PHE A 433 -26.31 -6.95 -15.98
C PHE A 433 -26.58 -8.34 -16.58
N TRP A 434 -26.23 -9.41 -15.85
CA TRP A 434 -26.59 -10.78 -16.25
C TRP A 434 -28.06 -11.12 -15.96
N ASP A 435 -28.71 -10.39 -15.06
CA ASP A 435 -30.12 -10.58 -14.71
C ASP A 435 -31.08 -9.78 -15.61
N GLU A 436 -30.71 -8.57 -16.04
CA GLU A 436 -31.59 -7.69 -16.83
C GLU A 436 -31.75 -8.08 -18.32
N ARG A 437 -30.96 -9.02 -18.86
CA ARG A 437 -30.97 -9.38 -20.29
C ARG A 437 -31.80 -10.61 -20.69
N VAL A 438 -32.73 -11.03 -19.84
CA VAL A 438 -33.71 -12.07 -20.23
C VAL A 438 -34.75 -11.44 -21.16
N GLU A 439 -34.64 -11.78 -22.44
CA GLU A 439 -35.38 -11.31 -23.62
C GLU A 439 -34.74 -10.13 -24.38
N PRO A 440 -33.94 -10.39 -25.44
CA PRO A 440 -33.67 -9.35 -26.42
C PRO A 440 -35.01 -8.98 -27.07
N SER A 441 -35.53 -7.80 -26.74
CA SER A 441 -36.64 -7.22 -27.49
C SER A 441 -36.21 -7.19 -28.96
N VAL A 442 -36.92 -7.96 -29.79
CA VAL A 442 -36.58 -8.15 -31.22
C VAL A 442 -36.64 -6.82 -32.01
N GLY A 443 -37.10 -5.73 -31.39
CA GLY A 443 -37.22 -4.40 -32.01
C GLY A 443 -36.08 -3.41 -31.79
N GLU A 444 -35.10 -3.66 -30.90
CA GLU A 444 -34.14 -2.61 -30.51
C GLU A 444 -32.76 -2.71 -31.20
N GLN A 445 -32.45 -3.82 -31.86
CA GLN A 445 -31.21 -3.94 -32.65
C GLN A 445 -31.27 -3.29 -34.04
N ASP A 446 -32.47 -3.06 -34.60
CA ASP A 446 -32.62 -2.24 -35.81
C ASP A 446 -32.34 -0.74 -35.55
N ALA A 447 -32.42 -0.29 -34.28
CA ALA A 447 -32.02 1.06 -33.88
C ALA A 447 -30.51 1.18 -33.62
N ILE A 448 -29.85 0.11 -33.18
CA ILE A 448 -28.41 0.11 -32.86
C ILE A 448 -27.54 -0.20 -34.10
N GLY A 449 -28.11 -0.84 -35.14
CA GLY A 449 -27.41 -1.12 -36.41
C GLY A 449 -27.22 0.08 -37.35
N GLY A 450 -27.87 1.23 -37.09
CA GLY A 450 -27.86 2.41 -37.98
C GLY A 450 -27.29 3.70 -37.39
N GLY A 451 -27.04 3.75 -36.09
CA GLY A 451 -26.50 4.92 -35.38
C GLY A 451 -25.01 5.13 -35.68
N THR A 452 -24.72 5.67 -36.86
CA THR A 452 -23.36 5.98 -37.32
C THR A 452 -22.50 6.65 -36.23
N LEU A 453 -21.19 6.36 -36.24
CA LEU A 453 -20.11 7.08 -35.52
C LEU A 453 -20.19 8.63 -35.53
N ARG A 454 -21.11 9.23 -36.31
CA ARG A 454 -21.47 10.65 -36.26
C ARG A 454 -22.17 11.05 -34.95
N ASP A 455 -22.95 10.19 -34.32
CA ASP A 455 -23.69 10.57 -33.09
C ASP A 455 -22.80 10.63 -31.83
N MET A 456 -21.58 10.09 -31.91
CA MET A 456 -20.56 10.23 -30.89
C MET A 456 -19.64 11.46 -31.08
N LYS A 457 -19.75 12.21 -32.18
CA LYS A 457 -18.92 13.39 -32.41
C LYS A 457 -19.42 14.56 -31.56
N VAL A 458 -18.65 14.87 -30.52
CA VAL A 458 -18.74 16.15 -29.80
C VAL A 458 -18.22 17.23 -30.75
N GLU A 459 -18.96 18.33 -30.90
CA GLU A 459 -18.50 19.45 -31.72
C GLU A 459 -17.12 19.91 -31.24
N PRO A 460 -16.14 20.10 -32.13
CA PRO A 460 -14.77 20.48 -31.75
C PRO A 460 -14.69 21.74 -30.87
N GLY A 461 -15.70 22.62 -30.91
CA GLY A 461 -15.79 23.81 -30.06
C GLY A 461 -16.12 23.53 -28.59
N LEU A 462 -16.75 22.39 -28.29
CA LEU A 462 -17.16 21.99 -26.93
C LEU A 462 -16.07 21.25 -26.18
N ALA A 463 -15.10 20.67 -26.89
CA ALA A 463 -13.95 20.04 -26.25
C ALA A 463 -13.19 21.08 -25.40
N PRO A 464 -12.75 20.72 -24.18
CA PRO A 464 -11.90 21.59 -23.40
C PRO A 464 -10.63 21.92 -24.21
N PRO A 465 -10.17 23.18 -24.19
CA PRO A 465 -8.99 23.55 -24.94
C PRO A 465 -7.78 22.73 -24.46
N TRP A 466 -6.83 22.48 -25.37
CA TRP A 466 -5.58 21.81 -25.03
C TRP A 466 -4.83 22.59 -23.95
N ILE A 467 -4.19 21.86 -23.03
CA ILE A 467 -3.42 22.46 -21.93
C ILE A 467 -2.19 23.17 -22.52
N ASP A 468 -2.25 24.50 -22.56
CA ASP A 468 -1.19 25.34 -23.08
C ASP A 468 -0.03 25.47 -22.07
N ARG A 469 1.15 25.91 -22.54
CA ARG A 469 2.35 26.15 -21.72
C ARG A 469 2.07 27.12 -20.57
N LEU A 470 1.21 28.12 -20.78
CA LEU A 470 0.84 29.10 -19.76
C LEU A 470 -0.02 28.51 -18.63
N GLU A 471 -0.88 27.54 -18.95
CA GLU A 471 -1.66 26.82 -17.94
C GLU A 471 -0.74 25.91 -17.11
N ARG A 472 0.15 25.17 -17.78
CA ARG A 472 1.16 24.33 -17.11
C ARG A 472 2.10 25.15 -16.23
N SER A 473 2.55 26.30 -16.70
CA SER A 473 3.41 27.19 -15.91
C SER A 473 2.67 27.73 -14.70
N SER A 474 1.40 28.16 -14.83
CA SER A 474 0.60 28.62 -13.69
C SER A 474 0.40 27.55 -12.62
N LEU A 475 0.20 26.29 -13.03
CA LEU A 475 0.12 25.16 -12.11
C LEU A 475 1.46 24.88 -11.43
N ARG A 476 2.56 24.87 -12.20
CA ARG A 476 3.92 24.71 -11.68
C ARG A 476 4.28 25.80 -10.67
N TYR A 477 3.96 27.06 -10.96
CA TYR A 477 4.19 28.18 -10.04
C TYR A 477 3.32 28.09 -8.79
N GLY A 478 2.07 27.67 -8.91
CA GLY A 478 1.20 27.46 -7.75
C GLY A 478 1.72 26.37 -6.81
N TRP A 479 2.14 25.23 -7.36
CA TRP A 479 2.74 24.14 -6.58
C TRP A 479 4.11 24.51 -6.00
N ALA A 480 4.97 25.17 -6.78
CA ALA A 480 6.26 25.66 -6.30
C ALA A 480 6.09 26.69 -5.17
N ALA A 481 5.11 27.59 -5.28
CA ALA A 481 4.78 28.52 -4.21
C ALA A 481 4.25 27.80 -2.97
N GLY A 482 3.37 26.79 -3.13
CA GLY A 482 2.89 25.97 -2.02
C GLY A 482 4.02 25.23 -1.29
N ALA A 483 4.94 24.62 -2.04
CA ALA A 483 6.12 23.94 -1.49
C ALA A 483 7.07 24.93 -0.79
N LEU A 484 7.31 26.10 -1.41
CA LEU A 484 8.09 27.17 -0.79
C LEU A 484 7.46 27.64 0.52
N TRP A 485 6.14 27.80 0.56
CA TRP A 485 5.43 28.18 1.78
C TRP A 485 5.51 27.10 2.86
N LEU A 486 5.40 25.82 2.52
CA LEU A 486 5.62 24.72 3.46
C LEU A 486 7.04 24.74 4.04
N LEU A 487 8.06 25.02 3.22
CA LEU A 487 9.44 25.16 3.69
C LEU A 487 9.62 26.38 4.59
N ILE A 488 9.03 27.52 4.25
CA ILE A 488 9.09 28.75 5.07
C ILE A 488 8.37 28.52 6.40
N LEU A 489 7.14 28.00 6.38
CA LEU A 489 6.37 27.75 7.59
C LEU A 489 7.00 26.66 8.45
N GLY A 490 7.50 25.57 7.84
CA GLY A 490 8.24 24.53 8.55
C GLY A 490 9.54 25.08 9.16
N GLY A 491 10.28 25.91 8.42
CA GLY A 491 11.47 26.59 8.92
C GLY A 491 11.16 27.58 10.06
N ILE A 492 10.02 28.28 10.00
CA ILE A 492 9.58 29.17 11.08
C ILE A 492 9.14 28.35 12.29
N LEU A 493 8.31 27.32 12.12
CA LEU A 493 7.77 26.53 13.23
C LEU A 493 8.83 25.66 13.91
N ILE A 494 9.75 25.06 13.14
CA ILE A 494 10.78 24.15 13.64
C ILE A 494 12.08 24.90 13.93
N GLY A 495 12.46 25.86 13.08
CA GLY A 495 13.74 26.56 13.15
C GLY A 495 13.79 27.72 14.16
N LEU A 496 12.71 28.50 14.37
CA LEU A 496 12.73 29.56 15.39
C LEU A 496 13.00 29.03 16.82
N PRO A 497 12.42 27.89 17.25
CA PRO A 497 12.75 27.29 18.54
C PRO A 497 14.22 26.88 18.65
N LEU A 498 14.80 26.34 17.56
CA LEU A 498 16.17 25.82 17.53
C LEU A 498 17.25 26.91 17.46
N LEU A 499 16.95 28.06 16.85
CA LEU A 499 17.91 29.17 16.67
C LEU A 499 17.96 30.17 17.83
N GLY A 500 17.25 29.92 18.93
CA GLY A 500 17.19 30.84 20.08
C GLY A 500 16.44 32.12 19.70
N GLY A 501 15.11 32.03 19.64
CA GLY A 501 14.15 32.99 19.09
C GLY A 501 14.08 34.42 19.66
N ALA A 502 15.17 35.02 20.15
CA ALA A 502 15.16 36.38 20.68
C ALA A 502 15.30 37.49 19.60
N GLY A 503 15.95 37.21 18.47
CA GLY A 503 16.32 38.26 17.50
C GLY A 503 15.17 38.75 16.62
N PHE A 504 14.57 37.85 15.84
CA PHE A 504 13.55 38.20 14.84
C PHE A 504 12.24 38.66 15.49
N GLY A 505 11.77 37.95 16.53
CA GLY A 505 10.57 38.31 17.28
C GLY A 505 10.68 39.68 17.96
N ARG A 506 11.87 40.04 18.47
CA ARG A 506 12.10 41.36 19.10
C ARG A 506 12.07 42.49 18.08
N LEU A 507 12.72 42.33 16.92
CA LEU A 507 12.76 43.34 15.86
C LEU A 507 11.36 43.62 15.28
N LEU A 508 10.56 42.55 15.08
CA LEU A 508 9.17 42.67 14.64
C LEU A 508 8.29 43.33 15.72
N ARG A 509 8.46 42.92 16.99
CA ARG A 509 7.74 43.46 18.14
C ARG A 509 8.05 44.94 18.37
N GLU A 510 9.30 45.37 18.29
CA GLU A 510 9.70 46.78 18.45
C GLU A 510 9.15 47.65 17.31
N SER A 511 9.20 47.16 16.07
CA SER A 511 8.66 47.87 14.90
C SER A 511 7.13 48.04 14.97
N ILE A 512 6.42 47.03 15.47
CA ILE A 512 4.96 47.03 15.55
C ILE A 512 4.45 47.70 16.84
N ALA A 513 5.18 47.62 17.95
CA ALA A 513 4.79 48.22 19.23
C ALA A 513 4.60 49.75 19.14
N SER A 514 5.45 50.42 18.36
CA SER A 514 5.32 51.86 18.04
C SER A 514 3.95 52.19 17.43
N ILE A 515 3.48 51.34 16.50
CA ILE A 515 2.21 51.51 15.81
C ILE A 515 1.04 51.06 16.69
N ALA A 516 1.23 49.98 17.46
CA ALA A 516 0.23 49.38 18.35
C ALA A 516 -0.18 50.31 19.48
N HIS A 517 0.77 51.03 20.07
CA HIS A 517 0.47 52.03 21.11
C HIS A 517 -0.34 53.22 20.58
N ALA A 518 -0.23 53.57 19.30
CA ALA A 518 -0.97 54.68 18.72
C ALA A 518 -2.40 54.32 18.25
N SER A 519 -2.65 53.05 17.89
CA SER A 519 -3.86 52.64 17.17
C SER A 519 -4.64 51.48 17.80
N GLY A 520 -4.06 50.76 18.77
CA GLY A 520 -4.66 49.59 19.40
C GLY A 520 -4.54 48.31 18.57
N ASN A 521 -4.38 47.17 19.25
CA ASN A 521 -4.13 45.85 18.63
C ASN A 521 -5.21 45.43 17.62
N PHE A 522 -6.47 45.77 17.91
CA PHE A 522 -7.60 45.49 17.04
C PHE A 522 -7.51 46.24 15.70
N ALA A 523 -7.16 47.53 15.72
CA ALA A 523 -7.06 48.33 14.49
C ALA A 523 -5.93 47.85 13.58
N ILE A 524 -4.80 47.42 14.16
CA ILE A 524 -3.68 46.82 13.42
C ILE A 524 -4.11 45.50 12.78
N ALA A 525 -4.80 44.64 13.52
CA ALA A 525 -5.29 43.38 12.99
C ALA A 525 -6.25 43.59 11.81
N VAL A 526 -7.18 44.55 11.93
CA VAL A 526 -8.09 44.95 10.84
C VAL A 526 -7.30 45.47 9.63
N ALA A 527 -6.35 46.37 9.83
CA ALA A 527 -5.53 46.92 8.74
C ALA A 527 -4.70 45.84 8.03
N ALA A 528 -4.10 44.91 8.78
CA ALA A 528 -3.38 43.77 8.24
C ALA A 528 -4.30 42.85 7.42
N GLY A 529 -5.52 42.59 7.90
CA GLY A 529 -6.54 41.86 7.17
C GLY A 529 -6.92 42.53 5.84
N VAL A 530 -7.13 43.86 5.86
CA VAL A 530 -7.45 44.64 4.66
C VAL A 530 -6.30 44.62 3.64
N ILE A 531 -5.06 44.85 4.07
CA ILE A 531 -3.88 44.84 3.19
C ILE A 531 -3.70 43.44 2.57
N MET A 532 -3.85 42.39 3.37
CA MET A 532 -3.75 41.00 2.89
C MET A 532 -4.83 40.68 1.86
N ALA A 533 -6.08 41.09 2.11
CA ALA A 533 -7.16 40.92 1.15
C ALA A 533 -6.86 41.64 -0.18
N LEU A 534 -6.36 42.88 -0.13
CA LEU A 534 -5.98 43.64 -1.33
C LEU A 534 -4.83 42.99 -2.10
N LEU A 535 -3.80 42.51 -1.41
CA LEU A 535 -2.67 41.79 -2.03
C LEU A 535 -3.14 40.50 -2.70
N LEU A 536 -3.98 39.71 -2.02
CA LEU A 536 -4.48 38.45 -2.56
C LEU A 536 -5.36 38.68 -3.78
N MET A 537 -6.16 39.76 -3.79
CA MET A 537 -6.93 40.18 -4.96
C MET A 537 -6.04 40.69 -6.11
N ALA A 538 -4.99 41.46 -5.81
CA ALA A 538 -4.03 41.91 -6.81
C ALA A 538 -3.29 40.71 -7.44
N CYS A 539 -2.83 39.75 -6.63
CA CYS A 539 -2.22 38.51 -7.11
C CYS A 539 -3.19 37.69 -7.98
N GLN A 540 -4.46 37.55 -7.57
CA GLN A 540 -5.48 36.87 -8.37
C GLN A 540 -5.73 37.56 -9.72
N ARG A 541 -5.67 38.90 -9.75
CA ARG A 541 -5.86 39.69 -10.98
C ARG A 541 -4.64 39.66 -11.90
N LEU A 542 -3.44 39.58 -11.34
CA LEU A 542 -2.18 39.55 -12.10
C LEU A 542 -1.85 38.16 -12.67
N LEU A 543 -2.58 37.11 -12.26
CA LEU A 543 -2.42 35.78 -12.85
C LEU A 543 -2.85 35.80 -14.33
N PRO A 544 -1.95 35.51 -15.30
CA PRO A 544 -2.17 35.66 -16.76
C PRO A 544 -3.29 34.80 -17.40
N ALA A 545 -4.16 34.17 -16.61
CA ALA A 545 -5.12 33.17 -17.06
C ALA A 545 -6.59 33.49 -16.69
N ALA A 546 -6.90 34.64 -16.09
CA ALA A 546 -8.26 34.97 -15.63
C ALA A 546 -9.33 34.83 -16.74
N GLY A 547 -9.09 35.38 -17.93
CA GLY A 547 -10.02 35.25 -19.06
C GLY A 547 -10.20 33.82 -19.58
N ARG A 548 -9.18 32.97 -19.43
CA ARG A 548 -9.25 31.55 -19.84
C ARG A 548 -10.04 30.70 -18.87
N TRP A 549 -9.93 30.96 -17.57
CA TRP A 549 -10.78 30.30 -16.58
C TRP A 549 -12.25 30.69 -16.71
N ALA A 550 -12.54 31.90 -17.16
CA ALA A 550 -13.90 32.31 -17.52
C ALA A 550 -14.42 31.52 -18.73
N ALA A 551 -13.62 31.39 -19.79
CA ALA A 551 -13.97 30.59 -20.97
C ALA A 551 -14.16 29.09 -20.64
N LEU A 552 -13.29 28.51 -19.80
CA LEU A 552 -13.42 27.12 -19.37
C LEU A 552 -14.68 26.91 -18.52
N ARG A 553 -15.01 27.86 -17.64
CA ARG A 553 -16.25 27.83 -16.84
C ARG A 553 -17.49 27.88 -17.72
N GLU A 554 -17.48 28.71 -18.76
CA GLU A 554 -18.59 28.78 -19.69
C GLU A 554 -18.75 27.47 -20.46
N ARG A 555 -17.65 26.85 -20.91
CA ARG A 555 -17.69 25.52 -21.55
C ARG A 555 -18.20 24.43 -20.62
N THR A 556 -17.82 24.42 -19.34
CA THR A 556 -18.39 23.45 -18.37
C THR A 556 -19.89 23.62 -18.22
N ARG A 557 -20.40 24.85 -18.24
CA ARG A 557 -21.86 25.10 -18.20
C ARG A 557 -22.56 24.61 -19.45
N ILE A 558 -21.99 24.84 -20.63
CA ILE A 558 -22.56 24.39 -21.90
C ILE A 558 -22.57 22.86 -21.96
N LEU A 559 -21.46 22.20 -21.61
CA LEU A 559 -21.35 20.73 -21.57
C LEU A 559 -22.38 20.12 -20.59
N ASP A 560 -22.58 20.74 -19.44
CA ASP A 560 -23.53 20.27 -18.44
C ASP A 560 -24.99 20.48 -18.86
N ALA A 561 -25.30 21.62 -19.50
CA ALA A 561 -26.62 21.87 -20.07
C ALA A 561 -26.94 20.87 -21.19
N GLU A 562 -26.02 20.65 -22.13
CA GLU A 562 -26.21 19.73 -23.25
C GLU A 562 -26.27 18.26 -22.78
N ALA A 563 -25.52 17.89 -21.73
CA ALA A 563 -25.64 16.57 -21.11
C ALA A 563 -27.01 16.36 -20.44
N ARG A 564 -27.59 17.41 -19.83
CA ARG A 564 -28.92 17.35 -19.19
C ARG A 564 -30.06 17.21 -20.20
N ASP A 565 -29.91 17.76 -21.39
CA ASP A 565 -30.91 17.67 -22.46
C ASP A 565 -30.94 16.30 -23.16
N LEU A 566 -29.97 15.42 -22.87
CA LEU A 566 -29.89 14.07 -23.43
C LEU A 566 -30.48 13.00 -22.48
N PRO A 567 -31.11 11.93 -23.01
CA PRO A 567 -31.55 10.79 -22.21
C PRO A 567 -30.41 10.17 -21.39
N GLU A 568 -30.73 9.63 -20.21
CA GLU A 568 -29.72 9.06 -19.29
C GLU A 568 -28.87 7.96 -19.92
N ALA A 569 -29.48 7.10 -20.72
CA ALA A 569 -28.82 5.99 -21.40
C ALA A 569 -27.98 6.40 -22.63
N ALA A 570 -28.04 7.67 -23.08
CA ALA A 570 -27.38 8.08 -24.31
C ALA A 570 -25.84 8.06 -24.18
N PRO A 571 -25.09 7.32 -25.04
CA PRO A 571 -23.63 7.27 -25.00
C PRO A 571 -22.96 8.65 -25.10
N ARG A 572 -23.59 9.58 -25.86
CA ARG A 572 -23.15 10.98 -25.98
C ARG A 572 -23.21 11.72 -24.65
N ARG A 573 -24.24 11.50 -23.81
CA ARG A 573 -24.35 12.10 -22.47
C ARG A 573 -23.18 11.67 -21.58
N LYS A 574 -22.87 10.38 -21.55
CA LYS A 574 -21.72 9.84 -20.79
C LYS A 574 -20.41 10.50 -21.23
N ARG A 575 -20.23 10.72 -22.54
CA ARG A 575 -19.05 11.42 -23.09
C ARG A 575 -19.01 12.91 -22.72
N LEU A 576 -20.12 13.63 -22.78
CA LEU A 576 -20.20 15.03 -22.38
C LEU A 576 -19.93 15.22 -20.87
N LEU A 577 -20.45 14.33 -20.03
CA LEU A 577 -20.18 14.31 -18.59
C LEU A 577 -18.70 14.01 -18.28
N ALA A 578 -18.07 13.09 -19.01
CA ALA A 578 -16.64 12.82 -18.88
C ALA A 578 -15.80 14.05 -19.24
N LEU A 579 -16.14 14.76 -20.32
CA LEU A 579 -15.48 16.01 -20.72
C LEU A 579 -15.71 17.13 -19.71
N ASN A 580 -16.93 17.26 -19.17
CA ASN A 580 -17.26 18.22 -18.12
C ASN A 580 -16.47 17.96 -16.83
N THR A 581 -16.32 16.69 -16.46
CA THR A 581 -15.54 16.25 -15.29
C THR A 581 -14.08 16.66 -15.44
N GLU A 582 -13.48 16.41 -16.62
CA GLU A 582 -12.10 16.79 -16.90
C GLU A 582 -11.90 18.31 -16.89
N ALA A 583 -12.82 19.07 -17.51
CA ALA A 583 -12.80 20.53 -17.49
C ALA A 583 -12.99 21.11 -16.07
N SER A 584 -13.85 20.49 -15.25
CA SER A 584 -14.09 20.87 -13.85
C SER A 584 -12.87 20.60 -12.97
N LYS A 585 -12.19 19.46 -13.14
CA LYS A 585 -10.91 19.15 -12.46
C LYS A 585 -9.87 20.22 -12.76
N ARG A 586 -9.75 20.66 -14.02
CA ARG A 586 -8.83 21.75 -14.42
C ARG A 586 -9.21 23.08 -13.78
N LEU A 587 -10.50 23.43 -13.74
CA LEU A 587 -10.99 24.64 -13.08
C LEU A 587 -10.66 24.66 -11.58
N ILE A 588 -10.82 23.52 -10.90
CA ILE A 588 -10.48 23.38 -9.47
C ILE A 588 -8.99 23.56 -9.26
N ARG A 589 -8.14 22.88 -10.06
CA ARG A 589 -6.67 23.02 -9.98
C ARG A 589 -6.20 24.46 -10.23
N GLY A 590 -6.79 25.13 -11.22
CA GLY A 590 -6.51 26.54 -11.52
C GLY A 590 -6.92 27.51 -10.41
N ARG A 591 -7.99 27.21 -9.66
CA ARG A 591 -8.37 27.98 -8.47
C ARG A 591 -7.45 27.70 -7.28
N LEU A 592 -7.07 26.43 -7.11
CA LEU A 592 -6.20 26.00 -6.01
C LEU A 592 -4.82 26.62 -6.12
N SER A 593 -4.25 26.77 -7.33
CA SER A 593 -2.94 27.42 -7.52
C SER A 593 -2.93 28.88 -7.03
N GLY A 594 -3.96 29.66 -7.38
CA GLY A 594 -4.11 31.03 -6.88
C GLY A 594 -4.35 31.10 -5.38
N PHE A 595 -5.03 30.11 -4.80
CA PHE A 595 -5.19 29.99 -3.36
C PHE A 595 -3.87 29.66 -2.65
N LEU A 596 -3.11 28.68 -3.14
CA LEU A 596 -1.82 28.27 -2.57
C LEU A 596 -0.79 29.41 -2.55
N LEU A 597 -0.79 30.25 -3.59
CA LEU A 597 0.03 31.46 -3.64
C LEU A 597 -0.28 32.45 -2.50
N GLY A 598 -1.56 32.63 -2.17
CA GLY A 598 -2.00 33.57 -1.13
C GLY A 598 -2.05 32.97 0.28
N TRP A 599 -2.26 31.66 0.41
CA TRP A 599 -2.46 31.00 1.71
C TRP A 599 -1.24 31.09 2.60
N GLY A 600 -0.04 30.93 2.06
CA GLY A 600 1.16 31.02 2.88
C GLY A 600 1.46 32.43 3.41
N ALA A 601 1.04 33.47 2.69
CA ALA A 601 1.10 34.84 3.20
C ALA A 601 0.13 35.05 4.37
N ILE A 602 -1.08 34.48 4.30
CA ILE A 602 -2.04 34.49 5.40
C ILE A 602 -1.47 33.73 6.60
N ALA A 603 -0.98 32.50 6.39
CA ALA A 603 -0.41 31.66 7.45
C ALA A 603 0.79 32.34 8.12
N LEU A 604 1.65 33.00 7.34
CA LEU A 604 2.78 33.77 7.86
C LEU A 604 2.31 34.92 8.74
N VAL A 605 1.32 35.70 8.28
CA VAL A 605 0.77 36.81 9.08
C VAL A 605 0.11 36.28 10.35
N CYS A 606 -0.67 35.20 10.28
CA CYS A 606 -1.24 34.57 11.47
C CYS A 606 -0.16 34.11 12.46
N ALA A 607 0.91 33.47 11.97
CA ALA A 607 2.03 33.05 12.82
C ALA A 607 2.75 34.25 13.47
N CYS A 608 3.00 35.32 12.72
CA CYS A 608 3.57 36.55 13.26
C CYS A 608 2.67 37.23 14.28
N VAL A 609 1.37 37.29 14.01
CA VAL A 609 0.36 37.94 14.85
C VAL A 609 0.17 37.16 16.16
N VAL A 610 0.16 35.83 16.14
CA VAL A 610 0.15 35.00 17.37
C VAL A 610 1.38 35.31 18.24
N GLN A 611 2.58 35.40 17.66
CA GLN A 611 3.79 35.74 18.42
C GLN A 611 3.84 37.19 18.94
N LEU A 612 3.05 38.08 18.34
CA LEU A 612 2.95 39.48 18.74
C LEU A 612 1.94 39.69 19.87
N PHE A 613 0.85 38.91 19.89
CA PHE A 613 -0.29 39.15 20.79
C PHE A 613 -0.53 38.06 21.84
N ASP A 614 0.22 36.96 21.83
CA ASP A 614 0.17 35.95 22.90
C ASP A 614 1.28 36.23 23.95
N PRO A 615 0.94 36.79 25.13
CA PRO A 615 1.93 37.14 26.15
C PRO A 615 2.46 35.95 26.97
N ALA A 616 2.03 34.70 26.75
CA ALA A 616 2.41 33.57 27.60
C ALA A 616 2.99 32.36 26.85
N PRO A 617 4.32 32.19 26.81
CA PRO A 617 4.93 30.90 26.51
C PRO A 617 4.97 29.96 27.74
N GLU A 618 4.38 30.34 28.88
CA GLU A 618 4.53 29.61 30.17
C GLU A 618 3.42 28.60 30.47
N TRP A 619 2.49 28.32 29.56
CA TRP A 619 1.42 27.32 29.76
C TRP A 619 1.88 25.85 29.63
N GLY A 620 3.17 25.57 29.77
CA GLY A 620 3.76 24.25 29.56
C GLY A 620 4.56 23.66 30.73
N ALA A 621 4.48 24.24 31.94
CA ALA A 621 5.21 23.75 33.11
C ALA A 621 4.28 23.11 34.15
N ASN A 622 3.44 22.15 33.73
CA ASN A 622 2.88 21.18 34.67
C ASN A 622 3.87 20.01 34.75
N SER A 623 4.68 19.99 35.80
CA SER A 623 5.60 18.90 36.12
C SER A 623 4.79 17.62 36.39
N ILE A 624 4.86 16.65 35.48
CA ILE A 624 4.33 15.31 35.71
C ILE A 624 5.45 14.51 36.38
N ALA A 625 5.23 14.06 37.61
CA ALA A 625 6.08 13.06 38.25
C ALA A 625 5.45 11.68 38.04
N ILE A 626 6.23 10.74 37.51
CA ILE A 626 5.85 9.33 37.40
C ILE A 626 6.63 8.59 38.48
N VAL A 627 5.94 7.82 39.31
CA VAL A 627 6.59 6.95 40.29
C VAL A 627 6.24 5.52 39.97
N THR A 628 7.28 4.70 39.81
CA THR A 628 7.16 3.27 39.52
C THR A 628 7.57 2.51 40.78
N VAL A 629 6.72 1.58 41.22
CA VAL A 629 6.99 0.71 42.35
C VAL A 629 6.99 -0.72 41.84
N THR A 630 8.12 -1.41 42.02
CA THR A 630 8.28 -2.79 41.59
C THR A 630 8.40 -3.68 42.84
N ALA A 631 7.54 -4.70 42.94
CA ALA A 631 7.54 -5.65 44.06
C ALA A 631 7.65 -7.07 43.50
N SER A 632 8.58 -7.87 44.02
CA SER A 632 8.80 -9.25 43.56
C SER A 632 8.63 -10.26 44.70
N GLY A 633 7.69 -11.19 44.54
CA GLY A 633 7.40 -12.30 45.46
C GLY A 633 6.21 -13.13 44.98
N ASP A 634 5.96 -14.30 45.59
CA ASP A 634 4.71 -15.05 45.41
C ASP A 634 3.61 -14.33 46.22
N LEU A 635 2.76 -13.57 45.53
CA LEU A 635 1.78 -12.69 46.14
C LEU A 635 0.40 -13.35 46.08
N GLU A 636 -0.11 -13.84 47.22
CA GLU A 636 -1.52 -14.19 47.40
C GLU A 636 -2.18 -13.12 48.29
N GLY A 637 -2.80 -12.10 47.65
CA GLY A 637 -3.55 -11.03 48.34
C GLY A 637 -3.51 -9.68 47.62
N ASN A 638 -4.38 -8.75 48.03
CA ASN A 638 -4.45 -7.39 47.46
C ASN A 638 -3.36 -6.50 48.05
N LEU A 639 -2.62 -5.79 47.20
CA LEU A 639 -1.57 -4.86 47.61
C LEU A 639 -2.09 -3.41 47.48
N CYS A 640 -2.17 -2.67 48.58
CA CYS A 640 -2.71 -1.31 48.59
C CYS A 640 -1.59 -0.28 48.84
N LEU A 641 -1.43 0.66 47.90
CA LEU A 641 -0.50 1.79 48.05
C LEU A 641 -1.26 2.96 48.67
N VAL A 642 -0.99 3.26 49.94
CA VAL A 642 -1.65 4.35 50.66
C VAL A 642 -0.68 5.53 50.77
N SER A 643 -1.02 6.64 50.10
CA SER A 643 -0.37 7.92 50.35
C SER A 643 -0.78 8.41 51.73
N GLY A 644 0.18 8.68 52.62
CA GLY A 644 -0.09 9.45 53.84
C GLY A 644 -0.68 10.83 53.51
N ASP A 645 -1.42 11.40 54.47
CA ASP A 645 -2.25 12.61 54.33
C ASP A 645 -1.70 13.67 53.37
N GLY A 646 -2.60 14.14 52.49
CA GLY A 646 -2.32 14.93 51.28
C GLY A 646 -1.13 15.87 51.34
N VAL A 647 -0.13 15.59 50.51
CA VAL A 647 1.03 16.45 50.28
C VAL A 647 0.60 17.68 49.48
N ALA A 648 0.36 18.80 50.16
CA ALA A 648 0.29 20.10 49.51
C ALA A 648 1.72 20.60 49.24
N LEU A 649 2.10 20.70 47.96
CA LEU A 649 3.36 21.33 47.54
C LEU A 649 3.27 22.83 47.86
N PRO A 650 4.23 23.42 48.60
CA PRO A 650 4.18 24.84 48.89
C PRO A 650 4.43 25.65 47.62
N GLU A 651 3.54 26.62 47.37
CA GLU A 651 3.68 27.60 46.31
C GLU A 651 4.93 28.47 46.56
N GLY A 652 5.97 28.33 45.74
CA GLY A 652 7.14 29.20 45.87
C GLY A 652 8.35 28.82 45.02
N ASP A 653 8.82 29.80 44.25
CA ASP A 653 9.87 29.82 43.21
C ASP A 653 11.32 29.56 43.72
N ASP A 654 11.51 28.81 44.80
CA ASP A 654 12.81 28.70 45.48
C ASP A 654 13.74 27.60 44.93
N GLY A 655 13.19 26.57 44.27
CA GLY A 655 14.00 25.48 43.69
C GLY A 655 14.91 25.93 42.54
N LEU A 656 14.47 26.92 41.76
CA LEU A 656 15.23 27.43 40.60
C LEU A 656 16.42 28.32 41.00
N ARG A 657 16.46 28.83 42.23
CA ARG A 657 17.59 29.65 42.73
C ARG A 657 18.83 28.82 43.07
N VAL A 658 18.66 27.54 43.43
CA VAL A 658 19.76 26.64 43.86
C VAL A 658 20.48 25.98 42.67
N LEU A 659 19.79 25.77 41.54
CA LEU A 659 20.36 25.08 40.38
C LEU A 659 21.23 25.97 39.47
N ARG A 660 21.02 27.30 39.50
CA ARG A 660 21.77 28.26 38.67
C ARG A 660 23.29 28.29 38.98
N PRO A 661 23.71 28.32 40.27
CA PRO A 661 25.13 28.27 40.63
C PRO A 661 25.83 26.97 40.24
N ILE A 662 25.15 25.82 40.41
CA ILE A 662 25.68 24.49 40.07
C ILE A 662 25.88 24.37 38.56
N ARG A 663 24.87 24.79 37.78
CA ARG A 663 24.97 24.86 36.33
C ARG A 663 26.11 25.76 35.86
N GLY A 664 26.29 26.93 36.49
CA GLY A 664 27.40 27.83 36.18
C GLY A 664 28.79 27.27 36.55
N ALA A 665 28.90 26.41 37.56
CA ALA A 665 30.15 25.71 37.88
C ALA A 665 30.48 24.64 36.81
N LEU A 666 29.48 23.85 36.42
CA LEU A 666 29.63 22.80 35.39
C LEU A 666 29.94 23.40 33.99
N GLU A 667 29.29 24.50 33.63
CA GLU A 667 29.54 25.18 32.35
C GLU A 667 30.96 25.80 32.28
N ARG A 668 31.52 26.27 33.41
CA ARG A 668 32.91 26.76 33.49
C ARG A 668 33.93 25.62 33.37
N GLN A 669 33.67 24.46 33.96
CA GLN A 669 34.51 23.27 33.79
C GLN A 669 34.48 22.77 32.34
N LEU A 670 33.30 22.72 31.72
CA LEU A 670 33.16 22.35 30.32
C LEU A 670 33.86 23.33 29.37
N ALA A 671 33.84 24.63 29.69
CA ALA A 671 34.54 25.65 28.91
C ALA A 671 36.08 25.52 29.02
N ARG A 672 36.62 25.20 30.21
CA ARG A 672 38.05 24.90 30.39
C ARG A 672 38.46 23.65 29.60
N TRP A 673 37.60 22.64 29.56
CA TRP A 673 37.84 21.39 28.83
C TRP A 673 37.89 21.59 27.30
N ARG A 674 37.14 22.58 26.78
CA ARG A 674 37.06 22.87 25.35
C ARG A 674 38.12 23.86 24.86
N ALA A 675 38.90 24.48 25.74
CA ALA A 675 39.99 25.37 25.35
C ALA A 675 41.22 24.53 24.93
N PRO A 676 41.62 24.55 23.64
CA PRO A 676 42.78 23.79 23.20
C PRO A 676 44.05 24.45 23.73
N ASP A 677 44.73 23.80 24.67
CA ASP A 677 46.08 24.19 25.10
C ASP A 677 47.11 23.39 24.27
N PRO A 678 47.79 24.03 23.30
CA PRO A 678 48.74 23.34 22.42
C PRO A 678 50.03 22.89 23.14
N ALA A 679 50.22 23.21 24.43
CA ALA A 679 51.42 22.82 25.19
C ALA A 679 51.34 21.45 25.88
N ARG A 680 50.19 20.75 25.84
CA ARG A 680 50.00 19.45 26.53
C ARG A 680 49.59 18.35 25.55
N VAL A 681 50.56 17.80 24.81
CA VAL A 681 50.34 16.68 23.86
C VAL A 681 51.05 15.39 24.28
N SER A 682 51.67 15.32 25.45
CA SER A 682 52.29 14.08 25.93
C SER A 682 51.74 13.67 27.29
N GLU A 683 50.97 12.57 27.26
CA GLU A 683 50.35 11.76 28.34
C GLU A 683 48.92 12.13 28.78
N PRO A 684 47.96 11.18 28.70
CA PRO A 684 46.59 11.38 29.16
C PRO A 684 46.46 11.02 30.64
N ASP A 685 46.81 11.93 31.53
CA ASP A 685 46.39 11.83 32.94
C ASP A 685 44.95 12.35 33.06
N TRP A 686 44.02 11.43 33.35
CA TRP A 686 42.67 11.76 33.79
C TRP A 686 42.21 10.77 34.87
N PRO A 687 41.40 11.19 35.87
CA PRO A 687 40.96 12.55 36.23
C PRO A 687 41.70 13.12 37.45
N LEU A 688 41.50 14.42 37.68
CA LEU A 688 41.71 15.07 38.98
C LEU A 688 41.16 14.20 40.13
N PRO A 689 41.86 14.11 41.27
CA PRO A 689 41.40 13.31 42.39
C PRO A 689 39.98 13.75 42.80
N PRO A 690 39.05 12.80 43.03
CA PRO A 690 37.65 13.07 43.38
C PRO A 690 37.46 14.09 44.50
N GLU A 691 38.45 14.16 45.39
CA GLU A 691 38.55 15.07 46.52
C GLU A 691 38.51 16.55 46.09
N ALA A 692 39.17 16.92 44.99
CA ALA A 692 39.19 18.31 44.51
C ALA A 692 37.82 18.74 43.94
N LEU A 693 37.13 17.82 43.25
CA LEU A 693 35.78 18.05 42.73
C LEU A 693 34.75 18.10 43.88
N LEU A 694 34.90 17.22 44.87
CA LEU A 694 34.09 17.22 46.09
C LEU A 694 34.31 18.49 46.93
N GLN A 695 35.51 19.06 46.94
CA GLN A 695 35.81 20.29 47.67
C GLN A 695 35.20 21.53 46.99
N GLU A 696 35.17 21.58 45.66
CA GLU A 696 34.54 22.67 44.89
C GLU A 696 33.00 22.57 44.93
N LEU A 697 32.44 21.35 44.98
CA LEU A 697 30.99 21.13 45.13
C LEU A 697 30.53 21.34 46.58
N SER A 698 31.29 20.92 47.59
CA SER A 698 30.94 21.11 49.00
C SER A 698 30.92 22.58 49.43
N THR A 699 31.78 23.42 48.84
CA THR A 699 31.74 24.88 49.08
C THR A 699 30.52 25.57 48.46
N VAL A 700 29.93 25.00 47.40
CA VAL A 700 28.66 25.46 46.82
C VAL A 700 27.45 24.95 47.62
N VAL A 701 27.56 23.75 48.20
CA VAL A 701 26.50 23.12 49.03
C VAL A 701 26.46 23.66 50.47
N ALA A 702 27.56 24.19 51.00
CA ALA A 702 27.65 24.66 52.39
C ALA A 702 27.13 26.10 52.64
N ALA A 703 26.54 26.78 51.65
CA ALA A 703 25.85 28.04 51.88
C ALA A 703 24.48 27.77 52.56
N PRO A 704 24.16 28.37 53.71
CA PRO A 704 23.01 27.96 54.51
C PRO A 704 21.71 28.46 53.89
N ALA A 705 21.05 27.60 53.13
CA ALA A 705 19.60 27.64 52.94
C ALA A 705 19.07 26.32 53.47
N GLU A 706 18.23 26.39 54.51
CA GLU A 706 17.53 25.25 55.11
C GLU A 706 16.61 24.60 54.06
N LEU A 707 17.17 23.71 53.25
CA LEU A 707 16.40 22.75 52.47
C LEU A 707 15.89 21.70 53.45
N ALA A 708 14.69 21.92 53.98
CA ALA A 708 13.94 20.89 54.67
C ALA A 708 13.63 19.78 53.66
N VAL A 709 14.50 18.78 53.56
CA VAL A 709 14.19 17.52 52.89
C VAL A 709 13.03 16.90 53.66
N ARG A 710 11.82 17.03 53.13
CA ARG A 710 10.67 16.26 53.61
C ARG A 710 10.63 14.95 52.84
N THR A 711 11.04 13.90 53.51
CA THR A 711 10.82 12.52 53.06
C THR A 711 9.31 12.28 53.05
N VAL A 712 8.72 12.06 51.89
CA VAL A 712 7.34 11.58 51.80
C VAL A 712 7.39 10.08 52.08
N HIS A 713 6.86 9.67 53.22
CA HIS A 713 6.79 8.26 53.60
C HIS A 713 5.54 7.64 53.00
N TRP A 714 5.73 6.60 52.20
CA TRP A 714 4.64 5.77 51.70
C TRP A 714 4.64 4.47 52.50
N ASN A 715 3.47 4.08 53.00
CA ASN A 715 3.32 2.81 53.69
C ASN A 715 2.71 1.80 52.72
N LEU A 716 3.39 0.69 52.51
CA LEU A 716 2.76 -0.52 51.99
C LEU A 716 2.08 -1.21 53.17
N GLU A 717 0.75 -1.30 53.12
CA GLU A 717 -0.01 -2.15 54.03
C GLU A 717 -0.35 -3.45 53.30
N ALA A 718 0.07 -4.57 53.88
CA ALA A 718 -0.29 -5.92 53.46
C ALA A 718 -1.13 -6.57 54.56
N GLU A 719 -2.11 -7.41 54.19
CA GLU A 719 -2.91 -8.16 55.18
C GLU A 719 -2.04 -9.15 55.99
N GLU A 720 -2.48 -9.53 57.20
CA GLU A 720 -1.71 -10.40 58.10
C GLU A 720 -1.32 -11.73 57.43
N GLY A 721 -0.01 -12.00 57.31
CA GLY A 721 0.53 -13.26 56.77
C GLY A 721 1.86 -13.15 56.01
N TRP A 722 2.36 -11.93 55.78
CA TRP A 722 3.47 -11.68 54.86
C TRP A 722 4.82 -11.70 55.61
N GLN A 723 5.75 -12.54 55.16
CA GLN A 723 7.16 -12.51 55.59
C GLN A 723 8.05 -12.29 54.37
N ASP A 724 8.93 -11.29 54.46
CA ASP A 724 9.96 -10.88 53.48
C ASP A 724 9.47 -10.44 52.08
N VAL A 725 9.03 -9.16 51.98
CA VAL A 725 8.88 -8.47 50.69
C VAL A 725 9.89 -7.33 50.59
N GLU A 726 10.78 -7.38 49.60
CA GLU A 726 11.62 -6.26 49.19
C GLU A 726 10.89 -5.42 48.15
N ALA A 727 10.78 -4.11 48.40
CA ALA A 727 10.23 -3.14 47.45
C ALA A 727 11.28 -2.07 47.15
N GLU A 728 11.54 -1.83 45.86
CA GLU A 728 12.41 -0.75 45.40
C GLU A 728 11.55 0.36 44.80
N VAL A 729 11.69 1.59 45.32
CA VAL A 729 11.00 2.78 44.78
C VAL A 729 12.03 3.62 44.03
N ARG A 730 11.85 3.76 42.72
CA ARG A 730 12.71 4.62 41.88
C ARG A 730 11.95 5.87 41.42
N LEU A 731 12.59 7.01 41.62
CA LEU A 731 12.19 8.29 41.06
C LEU A 731 13.11 8.59 39.88
N ASP A 732 12.57 8.55 38.67
CA ASP A 732 13.37 8.71 37.46
C ASP A 732 13.44 10.18 37.05
N ASP A 733 14.64 10.77 37.14
CA ASP A 733 14.88 12.19 36.91
C ASP A 733 15.45 12.47 35.50
N GLN A 734 15.30 11.54 34.55
CA GLN A 734 15.86 11.67 33.21
C GLN A 734 14.83 11.55 32.08
N ARG A 735 14.61 12.70 31.42
CA ARG A 735 14.25 12.91 30.00
C ARG A 735 13.31 11.88 29.34
N ILE A 736 12.11 12.38 29.05
CA ILE A 736 11.06 11.82 28.20
C ILE A 736 11.61 11.08 26.97
N ALA A 737 11.54 9.75 27.02
CA ALA A 737 11.38 8.88 25.87
C ALA A 737 10.06 8.14 26.06
N VAL A 738 9.07 8.46 25.23
CA VAL A 738 7.77 7.78 25.26
C VAL A 738 7.95 6.40 24.64
N LEU A 739 8.11 5.39 25.49
CA LEU A 739 7.94 3.98 25.15
C LEU A 739 6.68 3.52 25.90
N ALA A 740 5.57 3.46 25.18
CA ALA A 740 4.32 2.89 25.68
C ALA A 740 4.37 1.37 25.47
N LEU A 741 4.52 0.62 26.56
CA LEU A 741 4.11 -0.78 26.64
C LEU A 741 2.75 -0.78 27.34
N SER A 742 1.71 -1.15 26.60
CA SER A 742 0.36 -1.39 27.12
C SER A 742 0.02 -2.85 26.86
N ASP A 743 0.25 -3.69 27.85
CA ASP A 743 -0.34 -5.01 27.94
C ASP A 743 -0.61 -5.24 29.43
N LEU A 744 -1.88 -5.50 29.79
CA LEU A 744 -2.46 -5.75 31.14
C LEU A 744 -3.60 -4.83 31.64
N ALA A 745 -4.17 -3.93 30.82
CA ALA A 745 -5.30 -3.09 31.26
C ALA A 745 -6.69 -3.53 30.74
N SER A 746 -6.89 -4.79 30.33
CA SER A 746 -8.18 -5.26 29.79
C SER A 746 -8.96 -6.23 30.69
N ARG A 747 -8.57 -6.41 31.97
CA ARG A 747 -9.33 -7.27 32.91
C ARG A 747 -9.71 -6.63 34.25
N ALA A 748 -9.59 -5.31 34.40
CA ALA A 748 -10.17 -4.60 35.53
C ALA A 748 -11.39 -3.79 35.04
N GLU A 749 -12.60 -4.24 35.39
CA GLU A 749 -13.80 -3.42 35.25
C GLU A 749 -13.70 -2.23 36.22
N ALA A 750 -13.23 -1.08 35.74
CA ALA A 750 -13.33 0.17 36.46
C ALA A 750 -14.65 0.86 36.10
N GLY A 751 -15.69 0.67 36.92
CA GLY A 751 -16.90 1.48 36.85
C GLY A 751 -16.60 2.93 37.26
N PRO A 752 -17.12 3.96 36.56
CA PRO A 752 -16.88 5.34 36.93
C PRO A 752 -17.70 5.67 38.18
N THR A 753 -17.03 5.98 39.29
CA THR A 753 -17.67 6.63 40.44
C THR A 753 -17.16 8.06 40.53
N GLU A 754 -17.97 9.01 40.08
CA GLU A 754 -17.80 10.41 40.47
C GLU A 754 -18.08 10.54 41.98
N ARG A 755 -17.09 11.02 42.73
CA ARG A 755 -17.28 11.57 44.08
C ARG A 755 -16.69 12.96 44.13
N GLU A 756 -17.53 13.95 44.38
CA GLU A 756 -17.12 15.30 44.77
C GLU A 756 -16.57 15.28 46.21
N GLY A 757 -15.42 15.92 46.41
CA GLY A 757 -14.80 16.15 47.72
C GLY A 757 -13.49 15.39 47.87
N GLY A 758 -12.38 16.14 47.97
CA GLY A 758 -11.01 15.61 48.02
C GLY A 758 -10.72 14.69 49.21
N GLN A 759 -10.98 13.39 49.03
CA GLN A 759 -10.44 12.31 49.84
C GLN A 759 -9.68 11.32 48.95
N ALA A 760 -8.64 10.71 49.52
CA ALA A 760 -7.69 9.83 48.84
C ALA A 760 -8.36 8.65 48.12
N GLY A 761 -7.96 8.40 46.87
CA GLY A 761 -8.39 7.25 46.10
C GLY A 761 -7.58 6.00 46.45
N SER A 762 -8.26 4.90 46.75
CA SER A 762 -7.68 3.55 46.85
C SER A 762 -7.91 2.84 45.51
N ILE A 763 -6.90 2.10 45.03
CA ILE A 763 -6.99 1.21 43.87
C ILE A 763 -6.72 -0.21 44.37
N SER A 764 -7.64 -1.13 44.16
CA SER A 764 -7.52 -2.56 44.54
C SER A 764 -7.85 -3.47 43.36
N GLY A 765 -7.13 -4.57 43.19
CA GLY A 765 -7.43 -5.61 42.20
C GLY A 765 -6.67 -6.91 42.46
N GLU A 766 -7.34 -8.06 42.30
CA GLU A 766 -6.80 -9.40 42.55
C GLU A 766 -6.27 -10.06 41.28
N LEU A 767 -4.97 -10.42 41.22
CA LEU A 767 -4.38 -11.25 40.16
C LEU A 767 -3.14 -12.02 40.66
N PRO A 768 -2.91 -13.28 40.23
CA PRO A 768 -1.71 -14.04 40.60
C PRO A 768 -0.54 -13.82 39.62
N GLY A 769 0.62 -13.36 40.12
CA GLY A 769 1.89 -13.24 39.37
C GLY A 769 2.69 -11.96 39.65
N ILE A 770 3.97 -11.94 39.22
CA ILE A 770 4.91 -10.81 39.39
C ILE A 770 4.27 -9.50 38.89
N LEU A 771 4.20 -8.50 39.78
CA LEU A 771 3.45 -7.26 39.58
C LEU A 771 4.39 -6.10 39.23
N ASP A 772 4.11 -5.40 38.13
CA ASP A 772 4.74 -4.10 37.81
C ASP A 772 3.62 -3.05 37.70
N VAL A 773 3.50 -2.16 38.69
CA VAL A 773 2.40 -1.19 38.78
C VAL A 773 2.94 0.22 38.55
N THR A 774 2.43 0.87 37.50
CA THR A 774 2.72 2.27 37.20
C THR A 774 1.50 3.13 37.47
N ALA A 775 1.55 4.01 38.47
CA ALA A 775 0.49 4.98 38.77
C ALA A 775 0.85 6.36 38.20
N ARG A 776 -0.13 7.06 37.62
CA ARG A 776 0.01 8.44 37.12
C ARG A 776 -0.95 9.37 37.85
N PHE A 777 -0.44 10.48 38.36
CA PHE A 777 -1.25 11.50 39.04
C PHE A 777 -1.34 12.76 38.18
N TYR A 778 -2.57 13.29 38.04
CA TYR A 778 -2.84 14.56 37.35
C TYR A 778 -3.32 15.58 38.38
N GLY A 779 -2.57 16.66 38.57
CA GLY A 779 -3.06 17.82 39.32
C GLY A 779 -3.85 18.74 38.40
N VAL A 780 -5.17 18.82 38.56
CA VAL A 780 -6.00 19.85 37.91
C VAL A 780 -6.17 21.00 38.90
N ARG A 781 -5.80 22.21 38.46
CA ARG A 781 -5.89 23.46 39.23
C ARG A 781 -7.36 23.87 39.34
N ALA A 782 -7.97 23.74 40.51
CA ALA A 782 -9.39 24.03 40.72
C ALA A 782 -9.75 25.54 40.79
N ASP A 783 -8.76 26.43 40.93
CA ASP A 783 -9.01 27.82 41.37
C ASP A 783 -8.61 28.88 40.33
N ASN A 784 -8.97 28.72 39.05
CA ASN A 784 -8.80 29.78 38.06
C ASN A 784 -10.13 30.49 37.75
N PRO A 785 -10.42 31.66 38.36
CA PRO A 785 -11.70 32.36 38.18
C PRO A 785 -11.90 33.00 36.78
N ASN A 786 -10.99 32.79 35.82
CA ASN A 786 -11.07 33.40 34.48
C ASN A 786 -11.83 32.58 33.42
N VAL A 787 -12.51 31.49 33.78
CA VAL A 787 -13.34 30.74 32.83
C VAL A 787 -14.65 31.48 32.48
N ALA A 788 -15.04 32.51 33.25
CA ALA A 788 -16.24 33.32 32.98
C ALA A 788 -16.03 34.52 32.02
N GLY A 789 -14.83 34.73 31.46
CA GLY A 789 -14.46 35.94 30.71
C GLY A 789 -14.19 35.75 29.22
N VAL A 790 -14.92 34.89 28.50
CA VAL A 790 -14.66 34.57 27.07
C VAL A 790 -15.05 35.69 26.09
N PHE A 791 -15.59 36.82 26.55
CA PHE A 791 -16.02 37.94 25.68
C PHE A 791 -15.42 39.32 26.02
N ASP A 792 -14.25 39.37 26.64
CA ASP A 792 -13.49 40.63 26.65
C ASP A 792 -12.80 40.81 25.27
N LEU A 793 -13.21 41.82 24.50
CA LEU A 793 -12.61 42.19 23.21
C LEU A 793 -11.12 42.58 23.35
N GLY A 794 -10.62 42.80 24.58
CA GLY A 794 -9.20 42.95 24.90
C GLY A 794 -8.41 41.65 25.08
N SER A 795 -9.08 40.48 25.16
CA SER A 795 -8.44 39.18 25.34
C SER A 795 -7.93 38.55 24.03
N GLY A 796 -7.18 37.44 24.14
CA GLY A 796 -6.44 36.77 23.05
C GLY A 796 -7.24 36.35 21.80
N ALA A 797 -8.57 36.50 21.77
CA ALA A 797 -9.39 36.27 20.57
C ALA A 797 -9.74 37.55 19.78
N GLY A 798 -9.65 38.74 20.40
CA GLY A 798 -10.08 40.02 19.80
C GLY A 798 -9.29 40.40 18.54
N TRP A 799 -8.00 40.06 18.48
CA TRP A 799 -7.17 40.31 17.30
C TRP A 799 -7.58 39.41 16.11
N LEU A 800 -7.96 38.16 16.36
CA LEU A 800 -8.37 37.23 15.30
C LEU A 800 -9.68 37.70 14.68
N ILE A 801 -10.63 38.13 15.51
CA ILE A 801 -11.90 38.72 15.07
C ILE A 801 -11.64 39.99 14.26
N GLY A 802 -10.77 40.90 14.74
CA GLY A 802 -10.38 42.10 14.00
C GLY A 802 -9.76 41.80 12.63
N PHE A 803 -8.84 40.84 12.57
CA PHE A 803 -8.23 40.39 11.33
C PHE A 803 -9.26 39.81 10.35
N LEU A 804 -10.13 38.92 10.82
CA LEU A 804 -11.18 38.31 10.00
C LEU A 804 -12.19 39.35 9.50
N LEU A 805 -12.57 40.32 10.34
CA LEU A 805 -13.45 41.43 9.95
C LEU A 805 -12.81 42.30 8.87
N GLY A 806 -11.53 42.67 9.02
CA GLY A 806 -10.81 43.44 8.00
C GLY A 806 -10.63 42.67 6.70
N PHE A 807 -10.25 41.39 6.80
CA PHE A 807 -10.03 40.54 5.64
C PHE A 807 -11.34 40.24 4.89
N LEU A 808 -12.35 39.68 5.56
CA LEU A 808 -13.63 39.33 4.93
C LEU A 808 -14.43 40.57 4.51
N GLY A 809 -14.40 41.63 5.33
CA GLY A 809 -15.05 42.90 5.06
C GLY A 809 -14.48 43.64 3.84
N CYS A 810 -13.20 43.44 3.51
CA CYS A 810 -12.61 43.95 2.27
C CYS A 810 -12.76 42.96 1.10
N PHE A 811 -12.55 41.66 1.36
CA PHE A 811 -12.51 40.64 0.31
C PHE A 811 -13.88 40.39 -0.33
N LEU A 812 -14.96 40.29 0.46
CA LEU A 812 -16.29 39.95 -0.08
C LEU A 812 -16.91 41.05 -0.96
N PRO A 813 -16.92 42.35 -0.57
CA PRO A 813 -17.50 43.39 -1.40
C PRO A 813 -16.66 43.66 -2.65
N VAL A 814 -15.32 43.68 -2.53
CA VAL A 814 -14.43 43.91 -3.68
C VAL A 814 -14.52 42.75 -4.66
N ARG A 815 -14.61 41.50 -4.20
CA ARG A 815 -14.88 40.34 -5.07
C ARG A 815 -16.23 40.44 -5.77
N SER A 816 -17.25 41.01 -5.13
CA SER A 816 -18.55 41.26 -5.75
C SER A 816 -18.50 42.39 -6.79
N LEU A 817 -17.78 43.48 -6.49
CA LEU A 817 -17.58 44.62 -7.39
C LEU A 817 -16.68 44.29 -8.59
N LEU A 818 -15.75 43.35 -8.43
CA LEU A 818 -14.89 42.84 -9.50
C LEU A 818 -15.58 41.82 -10.42
N ARG A 819 -16.87 41.49 -10.18
CA ARG A 819 -17.73 40.83 -11.17
C ARG A 819 -18.21 41.85 -12.22
N PHE A 820 -17.29 42.48 -12.95
CA PHE A 820 -17.63 43.07 -14.24
C PHE A 820 -17.51 41.98 -15.33
N PRO A 821 -18.42 41.94 -16.32
CA PRO A 821 -18.56 40.86 -17.29
C PRO A 821 -17.29 40.55 -18.07
#